data_AF-A0A1V9ZQC1-F1
#
_entry.id   AF-A0A1V9ZQC1-F1
#
_cell.length_a   1.000
_cell.length_b   1.000
_cell.length_c   1.000
_cell.angle_alpha   90.00
_cell.angle_beta   90.00
_cell.angle_gamma   90.00
#
_symmetry.space_group_name_H-M   'P 1'
#
loop_
_entity.id
_entity.type
_entity.pdbx_description
1 polymer ?
#
loop_
_entity_poly.entity_id
_entity_poly.type
_entity_poly.pdbx_seq_one_letter_code
_entity_poly.pdbx_strand_id
1 'polypeptide(L)'
;MEQTKDSSVGKVSFNGSEALSSHPRESLVMLSEYPEDHKPSRTDSVAPLQHSLIDVSEAAKRNRESTMRGEPFLVNDPLISDDDANLLIIQANRVPDESKLSFDQIMKNIKERRYFQQQFGNIQGQAGMNPRTLKFSPKYEAAYADYIQRDSILRVRFCFLLGAAALSFYVWYDAEQSTYKATAKMPFWEFANVTRKDMLDFLSILGPASFLLGALLTIVPCLVSSFRLERLTFIVFTIVSLTLTLRKPVGRFKGPVLPLVILLIPIFGITRMRFRLSFILGWSIFLTYFTIQTITKHQMPEDVSKKWDSQSDIIYQTINYGISVIGGMVSHYRQELLRRRNFALKLPFTGLTDDDMEPMVLEKFRKRMLIHRTTLSFKHKEVEDMFYRHWYLIDPFPFENPNVASLHVGVFRTIRFAIMGLIMDQIILGIQDYKLLWLPGHRTEAKNTLTPDGSAYAYYGSLVARYGIIVPCYLSMALFMYLMGQAFYRTWLHKDEEVTELEEAIAIEIQTPRKVDFEDVSRWIQTRDHAKKWKDEKITEMLATKGGYVKYAQWYSAIVIIIHVTCMALLLIWITRNTKSAQNVYFMGFLNSLLFPHRSGFRIRFIYATTTTAILATVFIIVFACALAPPDSSHAVQMLWVQYTTYIVVVVVLGMFISHEEESLRRTFFILKSLRTLEFRDYFKVVLRVQGWVRNKLKKKLHEVRQRLSDLSDVPLPEPTPVVVSNAAPYMAQASKYGVMAQGFNCTAVLIDVITSSLQS
;
A
#
# COMPACT_ATOMS: atom_id res chain seq x y z
N MET A 1 54.65 -43.09 -47.29
CA MET A 1 55.22 -42.76 -48.61
C MET A 1 54.48 -43.61 -49.61
N GLU A 2 53.73 -43.13 -50.59
CA GLU A 2 53.47 -41.79 -51.14
C GLU A 2 52.26 -42.08 -52.08
N GLN A 3 51.08 -41.50 -51.84
CA GLN A 3 50.51 -40.40 -52.64
C GLN A 3 50.57 -40.65 -54.17
N THR A 4 49.52 -40.52 -54.98
CA THR A 4 48.32 -39.64 -54.92
C THR A 4 47.44 -39.89 -56.15
N LYS A 5 46.11 -39.65 -56.00
CA LYS A 5 45.14 -38.99 -56.93
C LYS A 5 44.97 -39.54 -58.38
N ASP A 6 43.79 -39.53 -59.01
CA ASP A 6 42.75 -38.50 -59.05
C ASP A 6 41.37 -39.01 -59.52
N SER A 7 40.34 -38.27 -59.09
CA SER A 7 38.98 -38.01 -59.62
C SER A 7 38.23 -39.01 -60.53
N SER A 8 37.03 -39.42 -60.09
CA SER A 8 35.74 -38.96 -60.66
C SER A 8 34.53 -39.55 -59.90
N VAL A 9 33.34 -38.98 -60.11
CA VAL A 9 31.97 -39.49 -59.86
C VAL A 9 31.15 -38.82 -58.73
N GLY A 10 30.09 -38.12 -59.17
CA GLY A 10 28.71 -38.33 -58.70
C GLY A 10 28.23 -37.63 -57.42
N LYS A 11 27.60 -36.46 -57.56
CA LYS A 11 26.75 -35.84 -56.53
C LYS A 11 25.27 -36.16 -56.81
N VAL A 12 24.60 -36.79 -55.86
CA VAL A 12 23.13 -36.76 -55.69
C VAL A 12 22.83 -36.31 -54.26
N SER A 13 21.96 -35.33 -54.16
CA SER A 13 21.54 -34.59 -52.96
C SER A 13 20.53 -35.38 -52.12
N PHE A 14 20.75 -35.45 -50.80
CA PHE A 14 19.76 -35.86 -49.80
C PHE A 14 19.49 -34.70 -48.83
N ASN A 15 18.23 -34.27 -48.76
CA ASN A 15 17.72 -33.28 -47.81
C ASN A 15 17.58 -33.89 -46.41
N GLY A 16 18.27 -33.32 -45.43
CA GLY A 16 18.05 -33.56 -44.01
C GLY A 16 17.12 -32.50 -43.41
N SER A 17 16.04 -32.94 -42.76
CA SER A 17 15.28 -32.14 -41.80
C SER A 17 15.43 -32.78 -40.43
N GLU A 18 16.23 -32.16 -39.58
CA GLU A 18 16.30 -32.41 -38.15
C GLU A 18 15.02 -31.88 -37.49
N ALA A 19 14.19 -32.80 -36.99
CA ALA A 19 13.03 -32.48 -36.18
C ALA A 19 13.48 -32.22 -34.73
N LEU A 20 13.44 -30.94 -34.33
CA LEU A 20 13.52 -30.46 -32.96
C LEU A 20 12.43 -31.14 -32.11
N SER A 21 12.81 -31.99 -31.16
CA SER A 21 11.87 -32.55 -30.18
C SER A 21 11.44 -31.44 -29.21
N SER A 22 10.18 -31.05 -29.34
CA SER A 22 9.51 -30.11 -28.45
C SER A 22 8.95 -30.90 -27.27
N HIS A 23 9.57 -30.77 -26.10
CA HIS A 23 8.91 -31.14 -24.85
C HIS A 23 7.62 -30.29 -24.72
N PRO A 24 6.44 -30.89 -24.55
CA PRO A 24 5.23 -30.13 -24.32
C PRO A 24 5.37 -29.43 -22.97
N ARG A 25 5.30 -28.10 -22.98
CA ARG A 25 5.04 -27.33 -21.76
C ARG A 25 3.72 -27.84 -21.19
N GLU A 26 3.76 -28.54 -20.06
CA GLU A 26 2.61 -28.68 -19.19
C GLU A 26 2.19 -27.27 -18.76
N SER A 27 1.27 -26.69 -19.51
CA SER A 27 0.61 -25.44 -19.14
C SER A 27 -0.20 -25.74 -17.89
N LEU A 28 0.18 -25.11 -16.77
CA LEU A 28 -0.70 -25.02 -15.61
C LEU A 28 -2.00 -24.35 -16.11
N VAL A 29 -3.04 -25.13 -16.36
CA VAL A 29 -4.37 -24.63 -16.76
C VAL A 29 -4.99 -24.03 -15.50
N MET A 30 -4.55 -22.84 -15.14
CA MET A 30 -5.32 -21.97 -14.27
C MET A 30 -6.48 -21.45 -15.12
N LEU A 31 -7.72 -21.75 -14.72
CA LEU A 31 -8.94 -21.15 -15.28
C LEU A 31 -8.79 -19.61 -15.29
N SER A 32 -8.28 -19.10 -16.41
CA SER A 32 -8.15 -17.68 -16.74
C SER A 32 -9.00 -17.31 -17.95
N GLU A 33 -9.86 -18.22 -18.39
CA GLU A 33 -10.90 -17.94 -19.36
C GLU A 33 -12.04 -17.28 -18.59
N TYR A 34 -12.00 -15.96 -18.47
CA TYR A 34 -13.09 -15.07 -18.88
C TYR A 34 -12.64 -13.61 -18.63
N PRO A 35 -12.71 -12.73 -19.66
CA PRO A 35 -12.45 -11.30 -19.49
C PRO A 35 -13.48 -10.67 -18.53
N GLU A 36 -13.02 -9.72 -17.70
CA GLU A 36 -13.86 -8.99 -16.74
C GLU A 36 -14.96 -8.12 -17.38
N ASP A 37 -15.06 -8.07 -18.70
CA ASP A 37 -16.12 -7.38 -19.44
C ASP A 37 -16.45 -8.16 -20.71
N HIS A 38 -17.61 -8.83 -20.75
CA HIS A 38 -18.55 -8.84 -21.89
C HIS A 38 -19.75 -9.81 -21.71
N LYS A 39 -20.95 -9.21 -21.84
CA LYS A 39 -22.31 -9.72 -22.12
C LYS A 39 -23.30 -9.74 -20.93
N PRO A 40 -24.42 -9.00 -21.05
CA PRO A 40 -25.61 -9.23 -20.24
C PRO A 40 -26.45 -10.32 -20.89
N SER A 41 -26.76 -11.41 -20.19
CA SER A 41 -27.85 -12.30 -20.59
C SER A 41 -29.10 -11.89 -19.82
N ARG A 42 -29.98 -11.21 -20.56
CA ARG A 42 -31.36 -10.88 -20.21
C ARG A 42 -32.22 -12.11 -20.47
N THR A 43 -32.94 -12.58 -19.47
CA THR A 43 -34.29 -13.16 -19.60
C THR A 43 -34.97 -13.01 -18.25
N ASP A 44 -35.85 -12.01 -18.18
CA ASP A 44 -36.84 -11.86 -17.12
C ASP A 44 -37.91 -12.95 -17.28
N SER A 45 -38.20 -13.66 -16.21
CA SER A 45 -39.56 -14.13 -15.94
C SER A 45 -39.88 -13.86 -14.47
N VAL A 46 -40.91 -13.04 -14.30
CA VAL A 46 -41.42 -12.48 -13.04
C VAL A 46 -42.22 -13.56 -12.31
N ALA A 47 -41.93 -13.80 -11.03
CA ALA A 47 -42.85 -14.40 -10.05
C ALA A 47 -42.49 -13.92 -8.63
N PRO A 48 -43.47 -13.81 -7.72
CA PRO A 48 -43.46 -12.80 -6.66
C PRO A 48 -42.67 -13.20 -5.40
N LEU A 49 -42.19 -12.16 -4.73
CA LEU A 49 -41.61 -12.15 -3.38
C LEU A 49 -42.46 -12.94 -2.38
N GLN A 50 -41.86 -13.96 -1.78
CA GLN A 50 -42.34 -14.53 -0.52
C GLN A 50 -41.14 -14.66 0.42
N HIS A 51 -41.12 -13.81 1.45
CA HIS A 51 -40.18 -13.89 2.57
C HIS A 51 -40.37 -15.25 3.27
N SER A 52 -39.46 -16.19 3.04
CA SER A 52 -39.27 -17.33 3.92
C SER A 52 -37.92 -17.20 4.60
N LEU A 53 -37.94 -17.06 5.92
CA LEU A 53 -36.79 -17.37 6.76
C LEU A 53 -36.44 -18.84 6.51
N ILE A 54 -35.36 -19.08 5.77
CA ILE A 54 -34.83 -20.42 5.60
C ILE A 54 -34.23 -20.83 6.95
N ASP A 55 -34.85 -21.83 7.55
CA ASP A 55 -34.51 -22.39 8.84
C ASP A 55 -33.07 -22.95 8.80
N VAL A 56 -32.20 -22.44 9.68
CA VAL A 56 -30.77 -22.81 9.81
C VAL A 56 -30.59 -24.32 10.00
N SER A 57 -31.64 -25.00 10.47
CA SER A 57 -31.80 -26.44 10.59
C SER A 57 -31.76 -27.19 9.24
N GLU A 58 -32.37 -26.65 8.17
CA GLU A 58 -32.45 -27.33 6.87
C GLU A 58 -31.12 -27.30 6.10
N ALA A 59 -30.40 -26.17 6.14
CA ALA A 59 -29.05 -26.08 5.58
C ALA A 59 -28.07 -26.99 6.33
N ALA A 60 -28.27 -27.19 7.65
CA ALA A 60 -27.49 -28.13 8.46
C ALA A 60 -27.86 -29.61 8.16
N LYS A 61 -29.13 -29.91 7.85
CA LYS A 61 -29.58 -31.25 7.42
C LYS A 61 -29.04 -31.64 6.05
N ARG A 62 -29.11 -30.76 5.05
CA ARG A 62 -28.50 -31.00 3.72
C ARG A 62 -26.99 -31.22 3.81
N ASN A 63 -26.32 -30.48 4.71
CA ASN A 63 -24.90 -30.70 5.02
C ASN A 63 -24.62 -32.06 5.68
N ARG A 64 -25.53 -32.61 6.49
CA ARG A 64 -25.36 -33.95 7.07
C ARG A 64 -25.51 -35.05 6.03
N GLU A 65 -26.45 -34.91 5.11
CA GLU A 65 -26.73 -35.90 4.06
C GLU A 65 -25.62 -35.95 3.00
N SER A 66 -25.04 -34.80 2.61
CA SER A 66 -23.88 -34.75 1.71
C SER A 66 -22.60 -35.28 2.37
N THR A 67 -22.43 -35.05 3.68
CA THR A 67 -21.30 -35.59 4.48
C THR A 67 -21.30 -37.12 4.54
N MET A 68 -22.47 -37.78 4.43
CA MET A 68 -22.57 -39.25 4.41
C MET A 68 -22.23 -39.87 3.05
N ARG A 69 -22.33 -39.12 1.94
CA ARG A 69 -22.09 -39.64 0.57
C ARG A 69 -20.65 -39.52 0.08
N GLY A 70 -19.78 -38.85 0.82
CA GLY A 70 -18.35 -38.74 0.46
C GLY A 70 -18.05 -37.82 -0.72
N GLU A 71 -18.99 -36.96 -1.14
CA GLU A 71 -18.74 -35.96 -2.18
C GLU A 71 -18.00 -34.73 -1.64
N PRO A 72 -17.00 -34.18 -2.36
CA PRO A 72 -16.31 -32.96 -1.95
C PRO A 72 -17.12 -31.69 -2.26
N PHE A 73 -17.55 -31.08 -1.15
CA PHE A 73 -17.57 -29.64 -0.82
C PHE A 73 -18.52 -28.60 -1.44
N LEU A 74 -19.23 -27.95 -0.50
CA LEU A 74 -19.93 -26.64 -0.48
C LEU A 74 -19.36 -25.48 -1.32
N VAL A 75 -18.19 -25.61 -1.94
CA VAL A 75 -17.58 -24.55 -2.78
C VAL A 75 -17.91 -24.77 -4.26
N ASN A 76 -18.22 -26.01 -4.66
CA ASN A 76 -18.42 -26.41 -6.05
C ASN A 76 -19.90 -26.61 -6.43
N ASP A 77 -20.85 -26.37 -5.52
CA ASP A 77 -22.28 -26.51 -5.81
C ASP A 77 -22.79 -25.31 -6.65
N PRO A 78 -23.23 -25.52 -7.90
CA PRO A 78 -23.74 -24.46 -8.76
C PRO A 78 -24.98 -23.75 -8.19
N LEU A 79 -25.70 -24.33 -7.20
CA LEU A 79 -26.96 -23.82 -6.67
C LEU A 79 -26.85 -22.80 -5.51
N ILE A 80 -25.64 -22.50 -5.03
CA ILE A 80 -25.39 -21.57 -3.91
C ILE A 80 -25.64 -20.11 -4.33
N SER A 81 -26.51 -19.41 -3.58
CA SER A 81 -26.93 -17.99 -3.73
C SER A 81 -25.91 -16.98 -3.18
N ASP A 82 -26.03 -15.70 -3.52
CA ASP A 82 -25.18 -14.61 -2.99
C ASP A 82 -25.23 -14.49 -1.45
N ASP A 83 -26.37 -14.81 -0.85
CA ASP A 83 -26.53 -14.84 0.61
C ASP A 83 -25.71 -15.98 1.23
N ASP A 84 -25.60 -17.11 0.54
CA ASP A 84 -24.82 -18.26 1.01
C ASP A 84 -23.31 -17.96 1.01
N ALA A 85 -22.81 -17.16 0.06
CA ALA A 85 -21.39 -16.76 0.03
C ALA A 85 -21.01 -15.89 1.25
N ASN A 86 -21.89 -14.97 1.67
CA ASN A 86 -21.68 -14.18 2.88
C ASN A 86 -21.75 -15.04 4.14
N LEU A 87 -22.70 -15.99 4.19
CA LEU A 87 -22.83 -16.94 5.30
C LEU A 87 -21.59 -17.84 5.44
N LEU A 88 -21.00 -18.28 4.33
CA LEU A 88 -19.75 -19.06 4.33
C LEU A 88 -18.57 -18.24 4.88
N ILE A 89 -18.45 -16.96 4.51
CA ILE A 89 -17.44 -16.05 5.07
C ILE A 89 -17.64 -15.87 6.59
N ILE A 90 -18.88 -15.71 7.04
CA ILE A 90 -19.20 -15.62 8.48
C ILE A 90 -18.80 -16.92 9.17
N GLN A 91 -19.20 -18.07 8.62
CA GLN A 91 -18.90 -19.39 9.16
C GLN A 91 -17.39 -19.65 9.28
N ALA A 92 -16.61 -19.23 8.30
CA ALA A 92 -15.15 -19.37 8.31
C ALA A 92 -14.46 -18.58 9.44
N ASN A 93 -15.09 -17.49 9.89
CA ASN A 93 -14.54 -16.57 10.89
C ASN A 93 -15.28 -16.62 12.25
N ARG A 94 -16.19 -17.59 12.46
CA ARG A 94 -16.88 -17.75 13.76
C ARG A 94 -15.87 -18.00 14.87
N VAL A 95 -16.09 -17.37 16.03
CA VAL A 95 -15.34 -17.69 17.25
C VAL A 95 -15.76 -19.09 17.68
N PRO A 96 -14.83 -20.01 17.96
CA PRO A 96 -15.16 -21.27 18.62
C PRO A 96 -15.81 -20.93 19.96
N ASP A 97 -16.98 -21.49 20.25
CA ASP A 97 -17.59 -21.34 21.57
C ASP A 97 -16.79 -22.20 22.56
N GLU A 98 -15.96 -21.56 23.38
CA GLU A 98 -15.05 -22.24 24.31
C GLU A 98 -15.68 -22.49 25.70
N SER A 99 -16.87 -21.94 25.95
CA SER A 99 -17.55 -21.95 27.25
C SER A 99 -17.90 -23.35 27.78
N LYS A 100 -18.09 -24.34 26.89
CA LYS A 100 -18.52 -25.71 27.25
C LYS A 100 -17.72 -26.80 26.52
N LEU A 101 -16.40 -26.59 26.33
CA LEU A 101 -15.56 -27.56 25.64
C LEU A 101 -14.90 -28.56 26.59
N SER A 102 -14.95 -29.85 26.26
CA SER A 102 -14.13 -30.85 26.94
C SER A 102 -12.64 -30.65 26.64
N PHE A 103 -11.75 -31.15 27.51
CA PHE A 103 -10.29 -31.07 27.29
C PHE A 103 -9.87 -31.62 25.92
N ASP A 104 -10.52 -32.69 25.44
CA ASP A 104 -10.27 -33.26 24.12
C ASP A 104 -10.66 -32.32 22.98
N GLN A 105 -11.75 -31.57 23.14
CA GLN A 105 -12.19 -30.58 22.16
C GLN A 105 -11.27 -29.37 22.15
N ILE A 106 -10.80 -28.91 23.31
CA ILE A 106 -9.77 -27.86 23.41
C ILE A 106 -8.49 -28.30 22.70
N MET A 107 -8.01 -29.52 22.97
CA MET A 107 -6.83 -30.08 22.32
C MET A 107 -7.02 -30.21 20.80
N LYS A 108 -8.23 -30.55 20.35
CA LYS A 108 -8.57 -30.61 18.92
C LYS A 108 -8.52 -29.21 18.27
N ASN A 109 -9.06 -28.18 18.91
CA ASN A 109 -9.03 -26.80 18.43
C ASN A 109 -7.58 -26.28 18.34
N ILE A 110 -6.72 -26.61 19.31
CA ILE A 110 -5.30 -26.25 19.27
C ILE A 110 -4.59 -26.93 18.09
N LYS A 111 -4.88 -28.23 17.86
CA LYS A 111 -4.33 -28.98 16.72
C LYS A 111 -4.82 -28.42 15.38
N GLU A 112 -6.09 -28.06 15.28
CA GLU A 112 -6.69 -27.42 14.11
C GLU A 112 -6.02 -26.09 13.79
N ARG A 113 -5.86 -25.21 14.79
CA ARG A 113 -5.20 -23.91 14.63
C ARG A 113 -3.75 -24.05 14.15
N ARG A 114 -2.97 -24.96 14.73
CA ARG A 114 -1.60 -25.25 14.25
C ARG A 114 -1.60 -25.79 12.83
N TYR A 115 -2.54 -26.68 12.52
CA TYR A 115 -2.68 -27.24 11.18
C TYR A 115 -2.97 -26.14 10.15
N PHE A 116 -3.90 -25.24 10.42
CA PHE A 116 -4.22 -24.12 9.54
C PHE A 116 -3.02 -23.19 9.32
N GLN A 117 -2.34 -22.78 10.39
CA GLN A 117 -1.13 -21.96 10.28
C GLN A 117 -0.06 -22.63 9.39
N GLN A 118 0.13 -23.94 9.55
CA GLN A 118 1.06 -24.70 8.74
C GLN A 118 0.63 -24.77 7.26
N GLN A 119 -0.65 -25.05 6.98
CA GLN A 119 -1.14 -25.11 5.59
C GLN A 119 -1.08 -23.76 4.88
N PHE A 120 -1.45 -22.68 5.57
CA PHE A 120 -1.27 -21.34 5.03
C PHE A 120 0.21 -21.04 4.71
N GLY A 121 1.12 -21.47 5.59
CA GLY A 121 2.57 -21.34 5.37
C GLY A 121 3.06 -22.14 4.17
N ASN A 122 2.55 -23.36 3.98
CA ASN A 122 2.90 -24.25 2.88
C ASN A 122 2.43 -23.69 1.53
N ILE A 123 1.19 -23.20 1.43
CA ILE A 123 0.67 -22.59 0.19
C ILE A 123 1.48 -21.35 -0.20
N GLN A 124 1.80 -20.49 0.77
CA GLN A 124 2.63 -19.31 0.50
C GLN A 124 4.06 -19.72 0.09
N GLY A 125 4.60 -20.76 0.71
CA GLY A 125 5.90 -21.32 0.39
C GLY A 125 5.98 -22.02 -0.97
N GLN A 126 4.88 -22.60 -1.47
CA GLN A 126 4.82 -23.32 -2.75
C GLN A 126 5.30 -22.47 -3.93
N ALA A 127 5.00 -21.17 -3.91
CA ALA A 127 5.40 -20.25 -4.97
C ALA A 127 6.91 -19.95 -5.01
N GLY A 128 7.66 -20.28 -3.95
CA GLY A 128 9.11 -20.10 -3.90
C GLY A 128 9.54 -18.62 -3.96
N MET A 129 8.84 -17.73 -3.25
CA MET A 129 9.11 -16.29 -3.30
C MET A 129 10.42 -15.92 -2.61
N ASN A 130 11.30 -15.21 -3.33
CA ASN A 130 12.52 -14.65 -2.76
C ASN A 130 12.20 -13.39 -1.91
N PRO A 131 12.69 -13.29 -0.67
CA PRO A 131 12.34 -12.18 0.23
C PRO A 131 12.91 -10.82 -0.19
N ARG A 132 14.03 -10.78 -0.92
CA ARG A 132 14.69 -9.52 -1.33
C ARG A 132 14.15 -8.97 -2.64
N THR A 133 13.95 -9.85 -3.63
CA THR A 133 13.52 -9.45 -4.97
C THR A 133 12.02 -9.59 -5.17
N LEU A 134 11.31 -10.25 -4.24
CA LEU A 134 9.91 -10.66 -4.33
C LEU A 134 9.58 -11.59 -5.51
N LYS A 135 10.56 -12.02 -6.30
CA LYS A 135 10.33 -12.86 -7.48
C LYS A 135 9.91 -14.28 -7.04
N PHE A 136 8.89 -14.83 -7.72
CA PHE A 136 8.54 -16.24 -7.56
C PHE A 136 9.50 -17.15 -8.31
N SER A 137 9.38 -18.46 -8.07
CA SER A 137 10.04 -19.44 -8.92
C SER A 137 9.60 -19.26 -10.39
N PRO A 138 10.45 -19.61 -11.39
CA PRO A 138 10.15 -19.38 -12.80
C PRO A 138 8.80 -19.96 -13.25
N LYS A 139 8.36 -21.08 -12.65
CA LYS A 139 7.09 -21.75 -12.93
C LYS A 139 5.88 -20.84 -12.65
N TYR A 140 5.89 -20.07 -11.57
CA TYR A 140 4.75 -19.23 -11.15
C TYR A 140 4.90 -17.75 -11.54
N GLU A 141 6.13 -17.27 -11.80
CA GLU A 141 6.36 -15.86 -12.12
C GLU A 141 5.71 -15.42 -13.45
N ALA A 142 5.62 -16.31 -14.44
CA ALA A 142 4.95 -16.03 -15.71
C ALA A 142 3.43 -15.83 -15.51
N ALA A 143 2.78 -16.75 -14.79
CA ALA A 143 1.36 -16.66 -14.47
C ALA A 143 1.03 -15.43 -13.61
N TYR A 144 1.92 -15.08 -12.66
CA TYR A 144 1.78 -13.85 -11.88
C TYR A 144 1.90 -12.59 -12.76
N ALA A 145 2.85 -12.57 -13.71
CA ALA A 145 3.02 -11.44 -14.62
C ALA A 145 1.78 -11.22 -15.49
N ASP A 146 1.19 -12.29 -16.03
CA ASP A 146 -0.03 -12.20 -16.85
C ASP A 146 -1.23 -11.75 -16.01
N TYR A 147 -1.36 -12.27 -14.78
CA TYR A 147 -2.38 -11.84 -13.83
C TYR A 147 -2.28 -10.33 -13.53
N ILE A 148 -1.09 -9.84 -13.23
CA ILE A 148 -0.87 -8.41 -12.95
C ILE A 148 -1.09 -7.55 -14.19
N GLN A 149 -0.65 -8.02 -15.36
CA GLN A 149 -0.84 -7.29 -16.62
C GLN A 149 -2.33 -7.04 -16.87
N ARG A 150 -3.19 -8.05 -16.76
CA ARG A 150 -4.64 -7.89 -16.95
C ARG A 150 -5.27 -6.94 -15.93
N ASP A 151 -4.92 -7.09 -14.64
CA ASP A 151 -5.49 -6.29 -13.54
C ASP A 151 -4.98 -4.82 -13.52
N SER A 152 -3.89 -4.50 -14.22
CA SER A 152 -3.26 -3.16 -14.20
C SER A 152 -3.59 -2.27 -15.41
N ILE A 153 -4.09 -2.81 -16.53
CA ILE A 153 -4.31 -2.07 -17.79
C ILE A 153 -5.11 -0.78 -17.59
N LEU A 154 -6.29 -0.85 -16.97
CA LEU A 154 -7.15 0.33 -16.79
C LEU A 154 -6.51 1.40 -15.92
N ARG A 155 -5.73 0.99 -14.91
CA ARG A 155 -5.03 1.92 -14.01
C ARG A 155 -3.88 2.61 -14.72
N VAL A 156 -3.10 1.86 -15.49
CA VAL A 156 -2.00 2.41 -16.30
C VAL A 156 -2.54 3.39 -17.34
N ARG A 157 -3.64 3.03 -18.04
CA ARG A 157 -4.34 3.93 -18.97
C ARG A 157 -4.76 5.23 -18.29
N PHE A 158 -5.46 5.13 -17.16
CA PHE A 158 -5.89 6.30 -16.41
C PHE A 158 -4.69 7.15 -15.97
N CYS A 159 -3.64 6.53 -15.45
CA CYS A 159 -2.42 7.23 -15.03
C CYS A 159 -1.75 7.97 -16.19
N PHE A 160 -1.68 7.36 -17.37
CA PHE A 160 -1.12 7.99 -18.56
C PHE A 160 -1.99 9.15 -19.06
N LEU A 161 -3.32 8.99 -19.09
CA LEU A 161 -4.22 10.07 -19.47
C LEU A 161 -4.18 11.25 -18.48
N LEU A 162 -4.17 10.96 -17.18
CA LEU A 162 -4.00 11.99 -16.14
C LEU A 162 -2.65 12.69 -16.27
N GLY A 163 -1.58 11.92 -16.48
CA GLY A 163 -0.23 12.45 -16.70
C GLY A 163 -0.13 13.31 -17.95
N ALA A 164 -0.72 12.88 -19.06
CA ALA A 164 -0.79 13.64 -20.31
C ALA A 164 -1.56 14.95 -20.11
N ALA A 165 -2.77 14.89 -19.53
CA ALA A 165 -3.60 16.07 -19.30
C ALA A 165 -2.92 17.09 -18.36
N ALA A 166 -2.42 16.63 -17.22
CA ALA A 166 -1.77 17.49 -16.23
C ALA A 166 -0.45 18.07 -16.75
N LEU A 167 0.36 17.28 -17.45
CA LEU A 167 1.63 17.75 -18.00
C LEU A 167 1.41 18.69 -19.20
N SER A 168 0.45 18.39 -20.08
CA SER A 168 0.05 19.29 -21.16
C SER A 168 -0.43 20.63 -20.61
N PHE A 169 -1.30 20.61 -19.59
CA PHE A 169 -1.77 21.83 -18.94
C PHE A 169 -0.61 22.62 -18.32
N TYR A 170 0.29 21.95 -17.58
CA TYR A 170 1.47 22.58 -16.99
C TYR A 170 2.37 23.22 -18.05
N VAL A 171 2.66 22.51 -19.14
CA VAL A 171 3.55 22.97 -20.20
C VAL A 171 2.92 24.11 -21.00
N TRP A 172 1.64 23.98 -21.36
CA TRP A 172 0.91 25.04 -22.05
C TRP A 172 0.89 26.32 -21.21
N TYR A 173 0.55 26.18 -19.93
CA TYR A 173 0.52 27.29 -19.00
C TYR A 173 1.90 27.94 -18.79
N ASP A 174 2.97 27.14 -18.67
CA ASP A 174 4.34 27.64 -18.55
C ASP A 174 4.80 28.39 -19.83
N ALA A 175 4.42 27.90 -21.02
CA ALA A 175 4.75 28.53 -22.29
C ALA A 175 4.11 29.93 -22.48
N GLU A 176 2.95 30.16 -21.86
CA GLU A 176 2.29 31.46 -21.91
C GLU A 176 2.99 32.53 -21.04
N GLN A 177 3.83 32.11 -20.08
CA GLN A 177 4.48 33.01 -19.14
C GLN A 177 5.56 33.88 -19.78
N SER A 178 5.68 35.12 -19.28
CA SER A 178 6.68 36.09 -19.73
C SER A 178 8.12 35.64 -19.43
N THR A 179 8.33 34.91 -18.33
CA THR A 179 9.59 34.29 -17.94
C THR A 179 10.06 33.24 -18.94
N TYR A 180 9.16 32.36 -19.39
CA TYR A 180 9.43 31.39 -20.44
C TYR A 180 9.82 32.09 -21.75
N LYS A 181 9.03 33.07 -22.17
CA LYS A 181 9.26 33.84 -23.40
C LYS A 181 10.57 34.62 -23.37
N ALA A 182 10.99 35.11 -22.20
CA ALA A 182 12.27 35.78 -22.02
C ALA A 182 13.45 34.79 -22.11
N THR A 183 13.35 33.63 -21.46
CA THR A 183 14.40 32.61 -21.49
C THR A 183 14.55 31.96 -22.86
N ALA A 184 13.44 31.76 -23.58
CA ALA A 184 13.43 31.17 -24.92
C ALA A 184 14.19 32.02 -25.97
N LYS A 185 14.29 33.33 -25.75
CA LYS A 185 15.01 34.27 -26.64
C LYS A 185 16.51 34.36 -26.35
N MET A 186 17.01 33.76 -25.27
CA MET A 186 18.42 33.81 -24.92
C MET A 186 19.23 32.75 -25.68
N PRO A 187 20.43 33.08 -26.17
CA PRO A 187 21.30 32.10 -26.82
C PRO A 187 21.71 31.00 -25.84
N PHE A 188 21.53 29.74 -26.24
CA PHE A 188 22.12 28.55 -25.61
C PHE A 188 23.25 28.08 -26.51
N TRP A 189 24.19 27.29 -25.97
CA TRP A 189 25.33 26.68 -26.67
C TRP A 189 25.10 26.58 -28.18
N GLU A 190 25.86 27.35 -28.98
CA GLU A 190 25.72 27.38 -30.45
C GLU A 190 26.24 26.07 -31.05
N PHE A 191 25.52 24.98 -30.83
CA PHE A 191 25.66 23.77 -31.61
C PHE A 191 24.64 23.81 -32.74
N ALA A 192 25.12 24.16 -33.93
CA ALA A 192 24.47 23.95 -35.23
C ALA A 192 22.97 24.32 -35.29
N ASN A 193 22.61 25.56 -35.67
CA ASN A 193 21.26 26.03 -36.05
C ASN A 193 20.06 25.74 -35.12
N VAL A 194 20.23 25.03 -33.99
CA VAL A 194 19.16 24.69 -33.05
C VAL A 194 19.09 25.77 -31.99
N THR A 195 17.95 26.46 -31.89
CA THR A 195 17.76 27.48 -30.85
C THR A 195 17.35 26.84 -29.53
N ARG A 196 17.57 27.55 -28.41
CA ARG A 196 17.07 27.12 -27.08
C ARG A 196 15.58 26.87 -27.10
N LYS A 197 14.85 27.73 -27.81
CA LYS A 197 13.40 27.64 -27.96
C LYS A 197 13.02 26.30 -28.60
N ASP A 198 13.70 25.89 -29.66
CA ASP A 198 13.43 24.62 -30.34
C ASP A 198 13.64 23.41 -29.42
N MET A 199 14.72 23.42 -28.63
CA MET A 199 14.95 22.37 -27.62
C MET A 199 13.85 22.35 -26.54
N LEU A 200 13.44 23.53 -26.07
CA LEU A 200 12.49 23.64 -24.98
C LEU A 200 11.07 23.32 -25.44
N ASP A 201 10.70 23.68 -26.67
CA ASP A 201 9.45 23.29 -27.33
C ASP A 201 9.43 21.78 -27.64
N PHE A 202 10.55 21.20 -28.08
CA PHE A 202 10.66 19.75 -28.26
C PHE A 202 10.46 18.99 -26.95
N LEU A 203 11.16 19.39 -25.87
CA LEU A 203 11.00 18.77 -24.55
C LEU A 203 9.58 18.98 -23.98
N SER A 204 8.96 20.12 -24.28
CA SER A 204 7.58 20.45 -23.93
C SER A 204 6.56 19.51 -24.58
N ILE A 205 6.79 19.10 -25.82
CA ILE A 205 5.91 18.19 -26.56
C ILE A 205 6.19 16.73 -26.21
N LEU A 206 7.47 16.35 -26.10
CA LEU A 206 7.90 14.96 -25.93
C LEU A 206 7.34 14.32 -24.64
N GLY A 207 7.32 15.08 -23.53
CA GLY A 207 6.78 14.61 -22.26
C GLY A 207 5.31 14.16 -22.37
N PRO A 208 4.37 15.08 -22.65
CA PRO A 208 2.95 14.72 -22.80
C PRO A 208 2.68 13.73 -23.93
N ALA A 209 3.37 13.87 -25.07
CA ALA A 209 3.21 12.95 -26.20
C ALA A 209 3.59 11.51 -25.83
N SER A 210 4.63 11.31 -25.01
CA SER A 210 5.01 9.98 -24.55
C SER A 210 3.94 9.32 -23.67
N PHE A 211 3.25 10.07 -22.81
CA PHE A 211 2.10 9.57 -22.06
C PHE A 211 0.92 9.23 -22.96
N LEU A 212 0.59 10.10 -23.93
CA LEU A 212 -0.50 9.87 -24.87
C LEU A 212 -0.23 8.64 -25.75
N LEU A 213 0.97 8.55 -26.30
CA LEU A 213 1.41 7.40 -27.09
C LEU A 213 1.39 6.12 -26.25
N GLY A 214 1.87 6.18 -25.00
CA GLY A 214 1.74 5.10 -24.04
C GLY A 214 0.29 4.66 -23.84
N ALA A 215 -0.64 5.59 -23.64
CA ALA A 215 -2.06 5.29 -23.50
C ALA A 215 -2.64 4.64 -24.77
N LEU A 216 -2.34 5.17 -25.95
CA LEU A 216 -2.79 4.61 -27.23
C LEU A 216 -2.25 3.18 -27.45
N LEU A 217 -0.96 2.95 -27.17
CA LEU A 217 -0.33 1.63 -27.27
C LEU A 217 -0.98 0.61 -26.33
N THR A 218 -1.52 1.04 -25.19
CA THR A 218 -2.26 0.12 -24.30
C THR A 218 -3.66 -0.21 -24.79
N ILE A 219 -4.25 0.54 -25.72
CA ILE A 219 -5.60 0.25 -26.27
C ILE A 219 -5.52 -0.92 -27.26
N VAL A 220 -4.43 -1.04 -28.01
CA VAL A 220 -4.25 -2.06 -29.04
C VAL A 220 -3.82 -3.40 -28.40
N PRO A 221 -4.67 -4.44 -28.41
CA PRO A 221 -4.39 -5.70 -27.70
C PRO A 221 -3.14 -6.43 -28.23
N CYS A 222 -2.91 -6.35 -29.55
CA CYS A 222 -1.74 -6.93 -30.21
C CYS A 222 -0.42 -6.33 -29.69
N LEU A 223 -0.38 -5.00 -29.51
CA LEU A 223 0.81 -4.30 -29.03
C LEU A 223 1.04 -4.51 -27.53
N VAL A 224 -0.03 -4.65 -26.74
CA VAL A 224 0.06 -4.99 -25.31
C VAL A 224 0.66 -6.39 -25.11
N SER A 225 0.32 -7.35 -25.96
CA SER A 225 0.91 -8.69 -25.95
C SER A 225 2.40 -8.65 -26.30
N SER A 226 2.76 -7.93 -27.37
CA SER A 226 4.13 -7.86 -27.88
C SER A 226 5.10 -7.07 -26.98
N PHE A 227 4.69 -5.90 -26.48
CA PHE A 227 5.58 -5.06 -25.67
C PHE A 227 5.62 -5.45 -24.19
N ARG A 228 4.63 -6.20 -23.69
CA ARG A 228 4.32 -6.39 -22.26
C ARG A 228 4.13 -5.05 -21.55
N LEU A 229 2.98 -4.86 -20.90
CA LEU A 229 2.57 -3.60 -20.27
C LEU A 229 3.66 -2.98 -19.38
N GLU A 230 4.36 -3.82 -18.62
CA GLU A 230 5.43 -3.40 -17.71
C GLU A 230 6.60 -2.68 -18.42
N ARG A 231 7.06 -3.18 -19.57
CA ARG A 231 8.16 -2.54 -20.31
C ARG A 231 7.71 -1.21 -20.91
N LEU A 232 6.48 -1.15 -21.41
CA LEU A 232 5.89 0.09 -21.90
C LEU A 232 5.85 1.14 -20.79
N THR A 233 5.38 0.77 -19.59
CA THR A 233 5.38 1.69 -18.44
C THR A 233 6.79 2.17 -18.09
N PHE A 234 7.77 1.27 -18.04
CA PHE A 234 9.15 1.63 -17.77
C PHE A 234 9.70 2.65 -18.77
N ILE A 235 9.48 2.43 -20.08
CA ILE A 235 9.95 3.32 -21.15
C ILE A 235 9.28 4.70 -21.05
N VAL A 236 7.95 4.75 -20.92
CA VAL A 236 7.21 6.02 -20.84
C VAL A 236 7.67 6.85 -19.65
N PHE A 237 7.74 6.26 -18.45
CA PHE A 237 8.21 7.01 -17.27
C PHE A 237 9.68 7.42 -17.37
N THR A 238 10.55 6.62 -18.01
CA THR A 238 11.94 7.00 -18.28
C THR A 238 12.00 8.24 -19.17
N ILE A 239 11.29 8.25 -20.30
CA ILE A 239 11.24 9.39 -21.22
C ILE A 239 10.70 10.63 -20.51
N VAL A 240 9.56 10.54 -19.81
CA VAL A 240 8.97 11.68 -19.09
C VAL A 240 9.93 12.21 -18.03
N SER A 241 10.52 11.35 -17.21
CA SER A 241 11.45 11.79 -16.16
C SER A 241 12.69 12.47 -16.74
N LEU A 242 13.22 11.98 -17.86
CA LEU A 242 14.35 12.58 -18.56
C LEU A 242 13.97 13.94 -19.14
N THR A 243 12.80 14.07 -19.77
CA THR A 243 12.32 15.36 -20.31
C THR A 243 12.18 16.42 -19.22
N LEU A 244 11.61 16.07 -18.06
CA LEU A 244 11.49 16.97 -16.92
C LEU A 244 12.85 17.37 -16.34
N THR A 245 13.79 16.42 -16.28
CA THR A 245 15.15 16.65 -15.78
C THR A 245 15.94 17.57 -16.70
N LEU A 246 15.82 17.40 -18.02
CA LEU A 246 16.49 18.22 -19.04
C LEU A 246 15.85 19.59 -19.22
N ARG A 247 14.54 19.72 -18.98
CA ARG A 247 13.84 21.02 -19.07
C ARG A 247 14.39 22.04 -18.07
N LYS A 248 14.76 21.61 -16.86
CA LYS A 248 15.30 22.48 -15.82
C LYS A 248 16.56 23.26 -16.26
N PRO A 249 17.65 22.61 -16.71
CA PRO A 249 18.86 23.31 -17.13
C PRO A 249 18.65 24.12 -18.42
N VAL A 250 17.87 23.62 -19.39
CA VAL A 250 17.59 24.33 -20.65
C VAL A 250 16.76 25.59 -20.41
N GLY A 251 15.75 25.51 -19.53
CA GLY A 251 14.91 26.64 -19.13
C GLY A 251 15.47 27.50 -17.99
N ARG A 252 16.65 27.18 -17.46
CA ARG A 252 17.28 27.87 -16.31
C ARG A 252 16.33 28.08 -15.13
N PHE A 253 15.43 27.13 -14.89
CA PHE A 253 14.46 27.20 -13.81
C PHE A 253 15.13 26.99 -12.45
N LYS A 254 14.73 27.77 -11.44
CA LYS A 254 15.21 27.65 -10.06
C LYS A 254 14.37 26.70 -9.22
N GLY A 255 15.00 26.06 -8.25
CA GLY A 255 14.31 25.25 -7.24
C GLY A 255 13.95 23.82 -7.71
N PRO A 256 13.18 23.08 -6.90
CA PRO A 256 12.86 21.68 -7.17
C PRO A 256 11.89 21.51 -8.36
N VAL A 257 12.09 20.45 -9.12
CA VAL A 257 11.18 19.98 -10.17
C VAL A 257 10.03 19.22 -9.52
N LEU A 258 9.03 19.96 -9.04
CA LEU A 258 7.84 19.38 -8.40
C LEU A 258 7.15 18.28 -9.24
N PRO A 259 6.99 18.42 -10.59
CA PRO A 259 6.44 17.35 -11.41
C PRO A 259 7.22 16.03 -11.33
N LEU A 260 8.54 16.09 -11.11
CA LEU A 260 9.38 14.90 -10.99
C LEU A 260 9.09 14.14 -9.68
N VAL A 261 8.87 14.85 -8.56
CA VAL A 261 8.42 14.24 -7.29
C VAL A 261 7.07 13.57 -7.48
N ILE A 262 6.13 14.28 -8.12
CA ILE A 262 4.76 13.77 -8.35
C ILE A 262 4.81 12.51 -9.23
N LEU A 263 5.72 12.44 -10.20
CA LEU A 263 5.93 11.28 -11.07
C LEU A 263 6.36 10.01 -10.31
N LEU A 264 7.07 10.14 -9.18
CA LEU A 264 7.47 8.99 -8.36
C LEU A 264 6.26 8.30 -7.71
N ILE A 265 5.18 9.02 -7.45
CA ILE A 265 3.96 8.48 -6.82
C ILE A 265 3.34 7.35 -7.66
N PRO A 266 2.99 7.54 -8.95
CA PRO A 266 2.43 6.46 -9.76
C PRO A 266 3.43 5.33 -10.06
N ILE A 267 4.74 5.62 -10.16
CA ILE A 267 5.80 4.61 -10.38
C ILE A 267 5.80 3.57 -9.25
N PHE A 268 5.67 4.02 -8.00
CA PHE A 268 5.72 3.15 -6.83
C PHE A 268 4.33 2.73 -6.31
N GLY A 269 3.26 3.43 -6.67
CA GLY A 269 1.95 3.24 -6.03
C GLY A 269 0.81 2.76 -6.92
N ILE A 270 0.89 2.90 -8.25
CA ILE A 270 -0.29 2.72 -9.12
C ILE A 270 -0.02 1.79 -10.31
N THR A 271 1.12 1.92 -10.97
CA THR A 271 1.39 1.28 -12.27
C THR A 271 1.64 -0.23 -12.16
N ARG A 272 1.72 -0.75 -10.93
CA ARG A 272 1.85 -2.18 -10.60
C ARG A 272 3.06 -2.89 -11.22
N MET A 273 4.01 -2.14 -11.78
CA MET A 273 5.31 -2.62 -12.21
C MET A 273 6.00 -3.39 -11.08
N ARG A 274 6.78 -4.43 -11.39
CA ARG A 274 7.45 -5.23 -10.35
C ARG A 274 8.53 -4.42 -9.63
N PHE A 275 8.74 -4.75 -8.36
CA PHE A 275 9.57 -4.02 -7.41
C PHE A 275 10.97 -3.79 -7.92
N ARG A 276 11.57 -4.80 -8.57
CA ARG A 276 12.90 -4.68 -9.18
C ARG A 276 12.97 -3.57 -10.23
N LEU A 277 11.98 -3.47 -11.12
CA LEU A 277 12.00 -2.47 -12.19
C LEU A 277 11.66 -1.08 -11.66
N SER A 278 10.69 -0.96 -10.75
CA SER A 278 10.40 0.32 -10.07
C SER A 278 11.60 0.82 -9.26
N PHE A 279 12.33 -0.09 -8.61
CA PHE A 279 13.57 0.22 -7.90
C PHE A 279 14.65 0.77 -8.84
N ILE A 280 14.92 0.06 -9.95
CA ILE A 280 15.91 0.50 -10.94
C ILE A 280 15.52 1.86 -11.50
N LEU A 281 14.24 2.06 -11.85
CA LEU A 281 13.76 3.31 -12.40
C LEU A 281 13.86 4.48 -11.39
N GLY A 282 13.48 4.26 -10.13
CA GLY A 282 13.55 5.31 -9.10
C GLY A 282 14.98 5.78 -8.85
N TRP A 283 15.93 4.84 -8.72
CA TRP A 283 17.34 5.19 -8.54
C TRP A 283 17.98 5.76 -9.80
N SER A 284 17.58 5.30 -11.00
CA SER A 284 18.06 5.91 -12.23
C SER A 284 17.60 7.36 -12.33
N ILE A 285 16.35 7.69 -11.99
CA ILE A 285 15.86 9.07 -11.95
C ILE A 285 16.69 9.92 -10.98
N PHE A 286 16.93 9.41 -9.77
CA PHE A 286 17.74 10.09 -8.76
C PHE A 286 19.17 10.36 -9.26
N LEU A 287 19.85 9.34 -9.78
CA LEU A 287 21.24 9.46 -10.24
C LEU A 287 21.34 10.35 -11.49
N THR A 288 20.44 10.18 -12.45
CA THR A 288 20.38 11.01 -13.66
C THR A 288 20.12 12.47 -13.30
N TYR A 289 19.23 12.76 -12.35
CA TYR A 289 19.01 14.12 -11.86
C TYR A 289 20.29 14.71 -11.27
N PHE A 290 20.90 14.03 -10.29
CA PHE A 290 22.11 14.52 -9.63
C PHE A 290 23.25 14.80 -10.62
N THR A 291 23.50 13.85 -11.53
CA THR A 291 24.57 13.96 -12.53
C THR A 291 24.31 15.11 -13.50
N ILE A 292 23.11 15.20 -14.09
CA ILE A 292 22.79 16.26 -15.06
C ILE A 292 22.86 17.65 -14.42
N GLN A 293 22.30 17.83 -13.22
CA GLN A 293 22.31 19.15 -12.56
C GLN A 293 23.74 19.57 -12.17
N THR A 294 24.56 18.63 -11.69
CA THR A 294 25.95 18.91 -11.28
C THR A 294 26.83 19.25 -12.50
N ILE A 295 26.72 18.47 -13.58
CA ILE A 295 27.45 18.73 -14.83
C ILE A 295 27.03 20.08 -15.41
N THR A 296 25.71 20.34 -15.47
CA THR A 296 25.20 21.61 -15.99
C THR A 296 25.76 22.79 -15.20
N LYS A 297 25.76 22.70 -13.86
CA LYS A 297 26.27 23.77 -13.02
C LYS A 297 27.74 24.09 -13.32
N HIS A 298 28.56 23.05 -13.50
CA HIS A 298 29.98 23.19 -13.81
C HIS A 298 30.21 23.78 -15.21
N GLN A 299 29.31 23.48 -16.15
CA GLN A 299 29.39 23.96 -17.54
C GLN A 299 28.78 25.36 -17.76
N MET A 300 28.06 25.92 -16.78
CA MET A 300 27.48 27.25 -16.89
C MET A 300 28.54 28.34 -16.60
N PRO A 301 28.53 29.47 -17.34
CA PRO A 301 29.36 30.63 -17.01
C PRO A 301 29.13 31.09 -15.56
N GLU A 302 30.20 31.52 -14.86
CA GLU A 302 30.15 31.83 -13.42
C GLU A 302 29.02 32.81 -13.05
N ASP A 303 28.77 33.82 -13.88
CA ASP A 303 27.75 34.86 -13.65
C ASP A 303 26.32 34.31 -13.66
N VAL A 304 26.08 33.28 -14.48
CA VAL A 304 24.79 32.58 -14.59
C VAL A 304 24.70 31.49 -13.53
N SER A 305 25.81 30.80 -13.25
CA SER A 305 25.91 29.76 -12.24
C SER A 305 25.61 30.29 -10.83
N LYS A 306 26.09 31.49 -10.48
CA LYS A 306 25.76 32.18 -9.23
C LYS A 306 24.28 32.53 -9.09
N LYS A 307 23.61 32.80 -10.23
CA LYS A 307 22.19 33.17 -10.26
C LYS A 307 21.26 31.97 -10.41
N TRP A 308 21.74 30.73 -10.55
CA TRP A 308 20.89 29.54 -10.66
C TRP A 308 20.68 28.89 -9.27
N ASP A 309 20.85 27.57 -9.15
CA ASP A 309 20.82 26.84 -7.89
C ASP A 309 22.25 26.70 -7.31
N SER A 310 22.39 26.90 -5.99
CA SER A 310 23.67 26.65 -5.31
C SER A 310 24.00 25.15 -5.27
N GLN A 311 25.26 24.79 -4.99
CA GLN A 311 25.65 23.38 -4.95
C GLN A 311 24.95 22.69 -3.78
N SER A 312 24.80 23.42 -2.67
CA SER A 312 24.00 23.00 -1.53
C SER A 312 22.53 22.82 -1.91
N ASP A 313 21.93 23.71 -2.73
CA ASP A 313 20.53 23.54 -3.18
C ASP A 313 20.34 22.30 -4.04
N ILE A 314 21.29 21.99 -4.94
CA ILE A 314 21.24 20.79 -5.78
C ILE A 314 21.33 19.53 -4.90
N ILE A 315 22.25 19.51 -3.94
CA ILE A 315 22.38 18.41 -2.98
C ILE A 315 21.10 18.26 -2.15
N TYR A 316 20.58 19.36 -1.62
CA TYR A 316 19.35 19.41 -0.83
C TYR A 316 18.15 18.84 -1.61
N GLN A 317 17.93 19.32 -2.83
CA GLN A 317 16.86 18.83 -3.70
C GLN A 317 17.04 17.34 -4.02
N THR A 318 18.28 16.92 -4.31
CA THR A 318 18.62 15.52 -4.59
C THR A 318 18.28 14.62 -3.39
N ILE A 319 18.67 15.00 -2.17
CA ILE A 319 18.33 14.28 -0.95
C ILE A 319 16.81 14.18 -0.77
N ASN A 320 16.05 15.25 -1.02
CA ASN A 320 14.59 15.22 -0.95
C ASN A 320 13.94 14.26 -1.98
N TYR A 321 14.50 14.13 -3.18
CA TYR A 321 14.09 13.08 -4.12
C TYR A 321 14.45 11.69 -3.61
N GLY A 322 15.64 11.52 -3.01
CA GLY A 322 16.08 10.27 -2.39
C GLY A 322 15.14 9.80 -1.29
N ILE A 323 14.71 10.71 -0.41
CA ILE A 323 13.67 10.43 0.62
C ILE A 323 12.37 9.94 -0.04
N SER A 324 11.94 10.61 -1.12
CA SER A 324 10.73 10.24 -1.85
C SER A 324 10.83 8.87 -2.52
N VAL A 325 12.00 8.53 -3.08
CA VAL A 325 12.29 7.21 -3.67
C VAL A 325 12.28 6.12 -2.60
N ILE A 326 12.95 6.34 -1.46
CA ILE A 326 12.98 5.38 -0.33
C ILE A 326 11.57 5.14 0.21
N GLY A 327 10.81 6.21 0.47
CA GLY A 327 9.43 6.11 0.93
C GLY A 327 8.53 5.37 -0.08
N GLY A 328 8.69 5.68 -1.37
CA GLY A 328 8.02 4.98 -2.46
C GLY A 328 8.38 3.49 -2.51
N MET A 329 9.66 3.13 -2.39
CA MET A 329 10.12 1.75 -2.38
C MET A 329 9.54 0.93 -1.23
N VAL A 330 9.55 1.47 -0.01
CA VAL A 330 9.00 0.76 1.17
C VAL A 330 7.50 0.53 0.99
N SER A 331 6.77 1.54 0.51
CA SER A 331 5.35 1.43 0.18
C SER A 331 5.11 0.37 -0.90
N HIS A 332 5.88 0.42 -1.98
CA HIS A 332 5.73 -0.49 -3.12
C HIS A 332 6.05 -1.94 -2.75
N TYR A 333 7.12 -2.17 -1.98
CA TYR A 333 7.49 -3.50 -1.48
C TYR A 333 6.35 -4.12 -0.69
N ARG A 334 5.72 -3.36 0.21
CA ARG A 334 4.57 -3.83 1.00
C ARG A 334 3.38 -4.16 0.11
N GLN A 335 3.04 -3.29 -0.84
CA GLN A 335 1.92 -3.50 -1.75
C GLN A 335 2.13 -4.69 -2.69
N GLU A 336 3.32 -4.86 -3.26
CA GLU A 336 3.63 -6.04 -4.07
C GLU A 336 3.63 -7.32 -3.26
N LEU A 337 4.17 -7.29 -2.04
CA LEU A 337 4.13 -8.44 -1.15
C LEU A 337 2.67 -8.86 -0.83
N LEU A 338 1.76 -7.90 -0.62
CA LEU A 338 0.32 -8.18 -0.47
C LEU A 338 -0.28 -8.79 -1.74
N ARG A 339 0.06 -8.26 -2.93
CA ARG A 339 -0.40 -8.81 -4.22
C ARG A 339 0.06 -10.25 -4.41
N ARG A 340 1.34 -10.53 -4.17
CA ARG A 340 1.96 -11.85 -4.29
C ARG A 340 1.41 -12.83 -3.27
N ARG A 341 1.18 -12.41 -2.03
CA ARG A 341 0.49 -13.20 -1.00
C ARG A 341 -0.90 -13.62 -1.47
N ASN A 342 -1.69 -12.68 -1.98
CA ASN A 342 -3.03 -12.95 -2.46
C ASN A 342 -3.02 -13.86 -3.70
N PHE A 343 -2.03 -13.72 -4.58
CA PHE A 343 -1.85 -14.63 -5.71
C PHE A 343 -1.50 -16.05 -5.26
N ALA A 344 -0.58 -16.21 -4.31
CA ALA A 344 -0.22 -17.52 -3.78
C ALA A 344 -1.43 -18.27 -3.19
N LEU A 345 -2.34 -17.57 -2.50
CA LEU A 345 -3.57 -18.16 -1.98
C LEU A 345 -4.56 -18.61 -3.07
N LYS A 346 -4.41 -18.18 -4.32
CA LYS A 346 -5.22 -18.65 -5.46
C LYS A 346 -4.65 -19.92 -6.10
N LEU A 347 -3.41 -20.30 -5.79
CA LEU A 347 -2.79 -21.51 -6.34
C LEU A 347 -3.50 -22.75 -5.81
N PRO A 348 -3.66 -23.82 -6.60
CA PRO A 348 -4.32 -25.04 -6.15
C PRO A 348 -3.65 -25.60 -4.88
N PHE A 349 -4.48 -26.08 -3.96
CA PHE A 349 -3.99 -26.70 -2.73
C PHE A 349 -3.47 -28.09 -3.07
N THR A 350 -2.15 -28.30 -3.02
CA THR A 350 -1.57 -29.63 -3.19
C THR A 350 -1.92 -30.49 -1.97
N GLY A 351 -2.96 -31.30 -2.09
CA GLY A 351 -3.38 -32.28 -1.09
C GLY A 351 -2.44 -33.50 -1.00
N LEU A 352 -2.97 -34.62 -0.51
CA LEU A 352 -2.24 -35.90 -0.43
C LEU A 352 -2.28 -36.68 -1.75
N THR A 353 -3.18 -36.31 -2.66
CA THR A 353 -3.42 -36.96 -3.96
C THR A 353 -3.43 -35.94 -5.10
N ASP A 354 -3.03 -36.35 -6.31
CA ASP A 354 -2.97 -35.47 -7.49
C ASP A 354 -4.37 -34.98 -7.96
N ASP A 355 -5.44 -35.71 -7.60
CA ASP A 355 -6.84 -35.33 -7.82
C ASP A 355 -7.30 -34.14 -6.93
N ASP A 356 -6.53 -33.75 -5.91
CA ASP A 356 -6.83 -32.60 -5.05
C ASP A 356 -6.41 -31.25 -5.67
N MET A 357 -5.84 -31.27 -6.87
CA MET A 357 -5.29 -30.10 -7.57
C MET A 357 -6.35 -29.24 -8.27
N GLU A 358 -7.63 -29.34 -7.89
CA GLU A 358 -8.68 -28.55 -8.51
C GLU A 358 -8.50 -27.04 -8.26
N PRO A 359 -8.68 -26.21 -9.31
CA PRO A 359 -8.64 -24.77 -9.17
C PRO A 359 -9.84 -24.27 -8.35
N MET A 360 -9.60 -23.33 -7.44
CA MET A 360 -10.66 -22.71 -6.63
C MET A 360 -11.70 -22.01 -7.53
N VAL A 361 -12.96 -22.41 -7.45
CA VAL A 361 -14.08 -21.76 -8.18
C VAL A 361 -14.38 -20.40 -7.54
N LEU A 362 -13.85 -19.33 -8.16
CA LEU A 362 -13.91 -17.95 -7.63
C LEU A 362 -15.12 -17.14 -8.13
N GLU A 363 -15.99 -17.73 -8.97
CA GLU A 363 -17.02 -16.97 -9.69
C GLU A 363 -18.05 -16.31 -8.77
N LYS A 364 -18.41 -16.98 -7.67
CA LYS A 364 -19.36 -16.49 -6.65
C LYS A 364 -18.73 -15.52 -5.65
N PHE A 365 -17.39 -15.55 -5.52
CA PHE A 365 -16.62 -14.66 -4.65
C PHE A 365 -16.07 -13.43 -5.38
N ARG A 366 -16.65 -13.10 -6.55
CA ARG A 366 -16.28 -11.91 -7.33
C ARG A 366 -16.51 -10.65 -6.51
N LYS A 367 -15.55 -9.73 -6.57
CA LYS A 367 -15.59 -8.45 -5.84
C LYS A 367 -16.85 -7.64 -6.11
N ARG A 368 -17.34 -7.63 -7.36
CA ARG A 368 -18.53 -6.87 -7.77
C ARG A 368 -19.81 -7.38 -7.08
N MET A 369 -19.85 -8.67 -6.72
CA MET A 369 -21.00 -9.26 -6.01
C MET A 369 -20.95 -8.96 -4.51
N LEU A 370 -19.79 -9.08 -3.87
CA LEU A 370 -19.65 -8.96 -2.41
C LEU A 370 -19.42 -7.53 -1.90
N ILE A 371 -18.92 -6.63 -2.75
CA ILE A 371 -18.38 -5.32 -2.34
C ILE A 371 -19.01 -4.18 -3.16
N HIS A 372 -19.33 -3.07 -2.49
CA HIS A 372 -19.73 -1.83 -3.15
C HIS A 372 -18.55 -1.18 -3.90
N ARG A 373 -18.76 -0.78 -5.15
CA ARG A 373 -17.68 -0.27 -6.03
C ARG A 373 -17.03 1.02 -5.53
N THR A 374 -17.81 1.91 -4.90
CA THR A 374 -17.34 3.26 -4.50
C THR A 374 -16.77 3.28 -3.09
N THR A 375 -17.45 2.67 -2.14
CA THR A 375 -17.04 2.65 -0.73
C THR A 375 -16.08 1.52 -0.40
N LEU A 376 -15.99 0.50 -1.27
CA LEU A 376 -15.35 -0.78 -0.99
C LEU A 376 -15.92 -1.53 0.22
N SER A 377 -17.04 -1.10 0.82
CA SER A 377 -17.66 -1.83 1.94
C SER A 377 -18.29 -3.14 1.46
N PHE A 378 -18.25 -4.18 2.29
CA PHE A 378 -19.05 -5.38 2.05
C PHE A 378 -20.53 -5.01 2.06
N LYS A 379 -21.32 -5.61 1.15
CA LYS A 379 -22.77 -5.41 1.12
C LYS A 379 -23.43 -5.98 2.37
N HIS A 380 -22.93 -7.11 2.87
CA HIS A 380 -23.39 -7.72 4.11
C HIS A 380 -22.76 -7.05 5.34
N LYS A 381 -23.60 -6.52 6.23
CA LYS A 381 -23.17 -5.68 7.36
C LYS A 381 -22.31 -6.42 8.37
N GLU A 382 -22.64 -7.67 8.69
CA GLU A 382 -21.86 -8.45 9.68
C GLU A 382 -20.46 -8.79 9.18
N VAL A 383 -20.31 -9.04 7.87
CA VAL A 383 -19.01 -9.29 7.25
C VAL A 383 -18.16 -8.02 7.28
N GLU A 384 -18.77 -6.86 7.02
CA GLU A 384 -18.10 -5.56 7.15
C GLU A 384 -17.65 -5.31 8.59
N ASP A 385 -18.49 -5.60 9.59
CA ASP A 385 -18.16 -5.38 11.00
C ASP A 385 -16.98 -6.25 11.47
N MET A 386 -16.94 -7.53 11.08
CA MET A 386 -15.79 -8.42 11.36
C MET A 386 -14.51 -7.92 10.68
N PHE A 387 -14.61 -7.55 9.40
CA PHE A 387 -13.48 -7.02 8.65
C PHE A 387 -12.97 -5.71 9.27
N TYR A 388 -13.88 -4.83 9.71
CA TYR A 388 -13.54 -3.54 10.30
C TYR A 388 -12.67 -3.71 11.55
N ARG A 389 -13.04 -4.63 12.44
CA ARG A 389 -12.30 -4.91 13.68
C ARG A 389 -10.89 -5.44 13.41
N HIS A 390 -10.75 -6.28 12.39
CA HIS A 390 -9.48 -6.93 12.06
C HIS A 390 -8.62 -6.14 11.04
N TRP A 391 -9.14 -5.06 10.46
CA TRP A 391 -8.50 -4.31 9.36
C TRP A 391 -7.03 -3.98 9.60
N TYR A 392 -6.70 -3.38 10.74
CA TYR A 392 -5.33 -2.98 11.03
C TYR A 392 -4.49 -4.15 11.56
N LEU A 393 -5.08 -5.31 11.88
CA LEU A 393 -4.40 -6.52 12.38
C LEU A 393 -4.18 -7.58 11.29
N ILE A 394 -4.83 -7.44 10.13
CA ILE A 394 -4.83 -8.43 9.06
C ILE A 394 -3.45 -8.72 8.47
N ASP A 395 -2.54 -7.73 8.44
CA ASP A 395 -1.19 -7.93 7.92
C ASP A 395 -0.19 -8.51 8.95
N PRO A 396 -0.16 -8.11 10.24
CA PRO A 396 0.71 -8.73 11.24
C PRO A 396 0.22 -10.10 11.70
N PHE A 397 -1.10 -10.33 11.69
CA PHE A 397 -1.72 -11.58 12.13
C PHE A 397 -2.63 -12.18 11.04
N PRO A 398 -2.07 -12.54 9.87
CA PRO A 398 -2.84 -12.91 8.69
C PRO A 398 -3.70 -14.16 8.88
N PHE A 399 -3.27 -15.10 9.73
CA PHE A 399 -3.92 -16.41 9.90
C PHE A 399 -4.75 -16.52 11.17
N GLU A 400 -4.79 -15.48 12.00
CA GLU A 400 -5.55 -15.48 13.25
C GLU A 400 -7.01 -15.12 13.02
N ASN A 401 -7.92 -15.64 13.84
CA ASN A 401 -9.34 -15.34 13.68
C ASN A 401 -9.61 -13.84 13.97
N PRO A 402 -10.35 -13.14 13.09
CA PRO A 402 -10.71 -11.71 13.25
C PRO A 402 -11.31 -11.32 14.59
N ASN A 403 -12.03 -12.24 15.23
CA ASN A 403 -12.81 -11.97 16.43
C ASN A 403 -12.03 -12.23 17.73
N VAL A 404 -10.77 -12.66 17.66
CA VAL A 404 -9.94 -12.93 18.84
C VAL A 404 -9.46 -11.62 19.48
N ALA A 405 -9.98 -11.33 20.67
CA ALA A 405 -9.68 -10.08 21.37
C ALA A 405 -8.22 -9.95 21.83
N SER A 406 -7.51 -11.06 22.07
CA SER A 406 -6.10 -11.03 22.49
C SER A 406 -5.16 -10.37 21.46
N LEU A 407 -5.55 -10.35 20.18
CA LEU A 407 -4.81 -9.64 19.13
C LEU A 407 -4.76 -8.12 19.36
N HIS A 408 -5.78 -7.57 20.05
CA HIS A 408 -5.89 -6.14 20.34
C HIS A 408 -5.00 -5.69 21.52
N VAL A 409 -4.41 -6.61 22.28
CA VAL A 409 -3.41 -6.28 23.32
C VAL A 409 -2.10 -5.80 22.69
N GLY A 410 -1.74 -6.38 21.53
CA GLY A 410 -0.48 -6.11 20.82
C GLY A 410 -0.52 -4.92 19.86
N VAL A 411 -1.53 -4.04 19.94
CA VAL A 411 -1.79 -2.97 18.95
C VAL A 411 -0.55 -2.11 18.68
N PHE A 412 0.17 -1.70 19.73
CA PHE A 412 1.35 -0.85 19.60
C PHE A 412 2.43 -1.47 18.71
N ARG A 413 2.60 -2.80 18.73
CA ARG A 413 3.57 -3.51 17.88
C ARG A 413 3.30 -3.31 16.39
N THR A 414 2.03 -3.09 16.03
CA THR A 414 1.59 -2.91 14.64
C THR A 414 1.88 -1.50 14.12
N ILE A 415 1.80 -0.48 14.98
CA ILE A 415 1.95 0.93 14.60
C ILE A 415 3.30 1.55 14.96
N ARG A 416 4.14 0.87 15.76
CA ARG A 416 5.41 1.41 16.26
C ARG A 416 6.33 1.99 15.19
N PHE A 417 6.46 1.33 14.03
CA PHE A 417 7.34 1.80 12.97
C PHE A 417 6.76 3.01 12.23
N ALA A 418 5.43 3.15 12.19
CA ALA A 418 4.79 4.35 11.67
C ALA A 418 5.03 5.56 12.59
N ILE A 419 4.97 5.35 13.91
CA ILE A 419 5.29 6.40 14.91
C ILE A 419 6.75 6.78 14.85
N MET A 420 7.67 5.80 14.88
CA MET A 420 9.11 6.05 14.79
C MET A 420 9.47 6.77 13.49
N GLY A 421 8.92 6.34 12.36
CA GLY A 421 9.13 7.01 11.08
C GLY A 421 8.60 8.44 11.06
N LEU A 422 7.41 8.67 11.64
CA LEU A 422 6.87 10.02 11.76
C LEU A 422 7.74 10.92 12.65
N ILE A 423 8.20 10.44 13.81
CA ILE A 423 9.08 11.22 14.69
C ILE A 423 10.38 11.56 13.95
N MET A 424 10.98 10.59 13.25
CA MET A 424 12.18 10.83 12.45
C MET A 424 11.92 11.84 11.33
N ASP A 425 10.80 11.73 10.61
CA ASP A 425 10.43 12.70 9.58
C ASP A 425 10.26 14.11 10.16
N GLN A 426 9.62 14.26 11.32
CA GLN A 426 9.49 15.57 11.97
C GLN A 426 10.84 16.13 12.46
N ILE A 427 11.77 15.26 12.90
CA ILE A 427 13.14 15.66 13.23
C ILE A 427 13.87 16.17 11.99
N ILE A 428 13.86 15.41 10.90
CA ILE A 428 14.49 15.80 9.64
C ILE A 428 13.93 17.15 9.17
N LEU A 429 12.61 17.30 9.16
CA LEU A 429 11.98 18.54 8.73
C LEU A 429 12.26 19.71 9.67
N GLY A 430 12.37 19.48 10.99
CA GLY A 430 12.78 20.52 11.94
C GLY A 430 14.22 21.00 11.73
N ILE A 431 15.15 20.09 11.40
CA ILE A 431 16.52 20.44 11.00
C ILE A 431 16.52 21.22 9.68
N GLN A 432 15.67 20.85 8.73
CA GLN A 432 15.53 21.57 7.47
C GLN A 432 14.94 22.98 7.66
N ASP A 433 13.97 23.14 8.56
CA ASP A 433 13.40 24.45 8.89
C ASP A 433 14.47 25.39 9.46
N TYR A 434 15.40 24.88 10.27
CA TYR A 434 16.53 25.66 10.78
C TYR A 434 17.39 26.21 9.63
N LYS A 435 17.71 25.39 8.63
CA LYS A 435 18.46 25.85 7.46
C LYS A 435 17.70 26.90 6.63
N LEU A 436 16.40 26.70 6.43
CA LEU A 436 15.60 27.52 5.52
C LEU A 436 15.12 28.84 6.13
N LEU A 437 14.85 28.86 7.44
CA LEU A 437 14.23 29.98 8.13
C LEU A 437 15.17 30.72 9.09
N TRP A 438 16.19 30.04 9.62
CA TRP A 438 17.09 30.60 10.64
C TRP A 438 18.46 31.02 10.09
N LEU A 439 19.07 30.24 9.20
CA LEU A 439 20.40 30.57 8.67
C LEU A 439 20.39 31.85 7.81
N PRO A 440 21.34 32.79 7.99
CA PRO A 440 21.34 34.13 7.40
C PRO A 440 21.54 34.20 5.87
N GLY A 441 21.72 33.06 5.20
CA GLY A 441 21.93 32.99 3.75
C GLY A 441 20.68 33.23 2.89
N HIS A 442 19.49 33.34 3.48
CA HIS A 442 18.22 33.58 2.77
C HIS A 442 17.60 34.90 3.26
N ARG A 443 18.23 36.02 2.87
CA ARG A 443 17.79 37.39 3.21
C ARG A 443 16.27 37.55 3.09
N THR A 444 15.61 37.72 4.22
CA THR A 444 14.31 38.38 4.27
C THR A 444 14.58 39.87 4.24
N GLU A 445 13.92 40.61 3.35
CA GLU A 445 13.98 42.07 3.38
C GLU A 445 13.29 42.55 4.67
N ALA A 446 14.10 42.80 5.70
CA ALA A 446 13.66 43.34 6.97
C ALA A 446 13.11 44.74 6.74
N LYS A 447 11.82 44.95 7.04
CA LYS A 447 11.20 46.27 6.91
C LYS A 447 11.22 47.12 8.18
N ASN A 448 11.77 46.67 9.32
CA ASN A 448 11.95 47.50 10.53
C ASN A 448 12.96 46.91 11.53
N THR A 449 13.77 47.77 12.15
CA THR A 449 14.85 47.46 13.11
C THR A 449 14.40 47.20 14.56
N LEU A 450 13.10 47.29 14.86
CA LEU A 450 12.55 47.09 16.23
C LEU A 450 11.68 45.85 16.40
N THR A 451 11.50 45.03 15.35
CA THR A 451 10.72 43.78 15.38
C THR A 451 11.65 42.61 15.11
N PRO A 452 11.62 41.52 15.90
CA PRO A 452 12.41 40.33 15.59
C PRO A 452 12.11 39.86 14.16
N ASP A 453 13.15 39.44 13.43
CA ASP A 453 13.06 39.08 12.01
C ASP A 453 11.86 38.15 11.76
N GLY A 454 11.03 38.45 10.75
CA GLY A 454 9.86 37.63 10.42
C GLY A 454 10.19 36.16 10.13
N SER A 455 11.46 35.84 9.83
CA SER A 455 11.96 34.48 9.66
C SER A 455 12.14 33.73 11.00
N ALA A 456 12.53 34.42 12.08
CA ALA A 456 12.67 33.82 13.40
C ALA A 456 11.31 33.39 13.97
N TYR A 457 10.28 34.23 13.85
CA TYR A 457 8.91 33.84 14.23
C TYR A 457 8.35 32.71 13.38
N ALA A 458 8.68 32.66 12.08
CA ALA A 458 8.29 31.55 11.22
C ALA A 458 8.96 30.24 11.66
N TYR A 459 10.23 30.30 12.09
CA TYR A 459 10.95 29.15 12.65
C TYR A 459 10.35 28.67 13.98
N TYR A 460 10.09 29.56 14.93
CA TYR A 460 9.41 29.18 16.17
C TYR A 460 8.00 28.63 15.92
N GLY A 461 7.26 29.23 14.98
CA GLY A 461 5.96 28.72 14.54
C GLY A 461 6.04 27.32 13.95
N SER A 462 7.08 27.03 13.15
CA SER A 462 7.28 25.69 12.58
C SER A 462 7.66 24.67 13.67
N LEU A 463 8.51 25.03 14.63
CA LEU A 463 8.83 24.18 15.78
C LEU A 463 7.59 23.85 16.63
N VAL A 464 6.76 24.85 16.94
CA VAL A 464 5.52 24.65 17.69
C VAL A 464 4.56 23.76 16.92
N ALA A 465 4.37 23.99 15.61
CA ALA A 465 3.53 23.15 14.78
C ALA A 465 4.01 21.69 14.78
N ARG A 466 5.32 21.43 14.64
CA ARG A 466 5.88 20.07 14.59
C ARG A 466 5.87 19.38 15.95
N TYR A 467 6.53 19.97 16.94
CA TYR A 467 6.81 19.32 18.22
C TYR A 467 5.76 19.63 19.28
N GLY A 468 5.10 20.78 19.20
CA GLY A 468 4.02 21.17 20.12
C GLY A 468 2.66 20.60 19.74
N ILE A 469 2.40 20.38 18.44
CA ILE A 469 1.08 19.95 17.96
C ILE A 469 1.15 18.58 17.28
N ILE A 470 1.90 18.44 16.18
CA ILE A 470 1.87 17.24 15.33
C ILE A 470 2.34 16.00 16.09
N VAL A 471 3.54 16.02 16.68
CA VAL A 471 4.10 14.86 17.40
C VAL A 471 3.19 14.43 18.57
N PRO A 472 2.73 15.32 19.47
CA PRO A 472 1.79 14.97 20.52
C PRO A 472 0.48 14.36 20.02
N CYS A 473 -0.10 14.87 18.92
CA CYS A 473 -1.33 14.33 18.34
C CYS A 473 -1.18 12.89 17.83
N TYR A 474 -0.03 12.55 17.23
CA TYR A 474 0.22 11.17 16.79
C TYR A 474 0.53 10.23 17.96
N LEU A 475 1.20 10.72 19.01
CA LEU A 475 1.42 9.97 20.24
C LEU A 475 0.10 9.72 21.00
N SER A 476 -0.79 10.71 21.06
CA SER A 476 -2.11 10.55 21.67
C SER A 476 -2.97 9.55 20.91
N MET A 477 -2.88 9.52 19.57
CA MET A 477 -3.55 8.52 18.73
C MET A 477 -3.07 7.10 19.04
N ALA A 478 -1.75 6.92 19.18
CA ALA A 478 -1.17 5.63 19.54
C ALA A 478 -1.60 5.20 20.95
N LEU A 479 -1.59 6.13 21.91
CA LEU A 479 -2.03 5.89 23.28
C LEU A 479 -3.51 5.52 23.34
N PHE A 480 -4.37 6.24 22.61
CA PHE A 480 -5.79 5.94 22.52
C PHE A 480 -6.04 4.52 22.00
N MET A 481 -5.37 4.14 20.91
CA MET A 481 -5.46 2.79 20.36
C MET A 481 -4.97 1.69 21.32
N TYR A 482 -3.94 1.99 22.12
CA TYR A 482 -3.42 1.08 23.13
C TYR A 482 -4.41 0.89 24.29
N LEU A 483 -4.92 1.99 24.86
CA LEU A 483 -5.87 1.96 25.97
C LEU A 483 -7.18 1.26 25.58
N MET A 484 -7.73 1.60 24.41
CA MET A 484 -8.96 0.97 23.92
C MET A 484 -8.76 -0.51 23.56
N GLY A 485 -7.59 -0.89 23.03
CA GLY A 485 -7.26 -2.29 22.77
C GLY A 485 -7.17 -3.13 24.05
N GLN A 486 -6.60 -2.56 25.12
CA GLN A 486 -6.58 -3.21 26.44
C GLN A 486 -7.98 -3.29 27.06
N ALA A 487 -8.77 -2.21 26.96
CA ALA A 487 -10.14 -2.21 27.45
C ALA A 487 -10.99 -3.27 26.74
N PHE A 488 -10.89 -3.38 25.41
CA PHE A 488 -11.56 -4.42 24.63
C PHE A 488 -11.20 -5.83 25.08
N TYR A 489 -9.91 -6.08 25.33
CA TYR A 489 -9.44 -7.37 25.82
C TYR A 489 -9.98 -7.70 27.22
N ARG A 490 -9.98 -6.72 28.14
CA ARG A 490 -10.55 -6.91 29.49
C ARG A 490 -12.04 -7.18 29.45
N THR A 491 -12.81 -6.43 28.67
CA THR A 491 -14.26 -6.67 28.51
C THR A 491 -14.54 -8.02 27.86
N TRP A 492 -13.67 -8.50 26.97
CA TRP A 492 -13.80 -9.84 26.39
C TRP A 492 -13.56 -10.93 27.44
N LEU A 493 -12.51 -10.82 28.26
CA LEU A 493 -12.27 -11.74 29.38
C LEU A 493 -13.44 -11.74 30.37
N HIS A 494 -13.93 -10.56 30.73
CA HIS A 494 -15.06 -10.43 31.65
C HIS A 494 -16.38 -10.90 31.06
N LYS A 495 -16.56 -10.97 29.73
CA LYS A 495 -17.76 -11.62 29.16
C LYS A 495 -17.72 -13.13 29.30
N ASP A 496 -16.54 -13.73 29.15
CA ASP A 496 -16.37 -15.17 29.37
C ASP A 496 -16.51 -15.49 30.87
N GLU A 497 -15.98 -14.63 31.75
CA GLU A 497 -16.18 -14.73 33.20
C GLU A 497 -17.64 -14.46 33.59
N GLU A 498 -18.31 -13.40 33.12
CA GLU A 498 -19.72 -13.09 33.42
C GLU A 498 -20.66 -14.19 32.93
N VAL A 499 -20.41 -14.85 31.79
CA VAL A 499 -21.25 -16.01 31.40
C VAL A 499 -21.08 -17.16 32.39
N THR A 500 -19.87 -17.36 32.91
CA THR A 500 -19.54 -18.40 33.89
C THR A 500 -20.07 -18.04 35.29
N GLU A 501 -19.92 -16.79 35.70
CA GLU A 501 -20.39 -16.22 36.96
C GLU A 501 -21.89 -15.99 36.97
N LEU A 502 -22.57 -15.74 35.84
CA LEU A 502 -24.04 -15.68 35.77
C LEU A 502 -24.62 -17.10 35.84
N GLU A 503 -23.96 -18.11 35.26
CA GLU A 503 -24.31 -19.53 35.45
C GLU A 503 -24.09 -19.97 36.92
N GLU A 504 -23.06 -19.48 37.61
CA GLU A 504 -22.81 -19.72 39.04
C GLU A 504 -23.65 -18.84 39.97
N ALA A 505 -23.96 -17.60 39.60
CA ALA A 505 -24.77 -16.66 40.37
C ALA A 505 -26.26 -17.01 40.31
N ILE A 506 -26.77 -17.54 39.19
CA ILE A 506 -28.11 -18.15 39.13
C ILE A 506 -28.22 -19.32 40.13
N ALA A 507 -27.11 -19.99 40.46
CA ALA A 507 -27.06 -21.03 41.50
C ALA A 507 -26.90 -20.47 42.94
N ILE A 508 -26.47 -19.22 43.11
CA ILE A 508 -26.15 -18.60 44.42
C ILE A 508 -27.18 -17.51 44.82
N GLU A 509 -27.97 -16.97 43.89
CA GLU A 509 -29.00 -15.93 44.08
C GLU A 509 -30.27 -16.44 44.80
N ILE A 510 -30.17 -17.56 45.54
CA ILE A 510 -31.17 -17.97 46.54
C ILE A 510 -30.84 -17.38 47.94
N GLN A 511 -29.65 -16.83 48.18
CA GLN A 511 -29.26 -16.44 49.55
C GLN A 511 -28.61 -15.05 49.67
N THR A 512 -29.43 -14.14 50.19
CA THR A 512 -29.14 -12.94 51.00
C THR A 512 -28.93 -11.57 50.33
N PRO A 513 -29.68 -10.54 50.77
CA PRO A 513 -29.42 -9.14 50.45
C PRO A 513 -28.55 -8.50 51.55
N ARG A 514 -27.56 -7.68 51.16
CA ARG A 514 -26.77 -6.89 52.11
C ARG A 514 -26.85 -5.40 51.79
N LYS A 515 -27.31 -4.61 52.76
CA LYS A 515 -27.27 -3.14 52.78
C LYS A 515 -25.95 -2.66 53.38
N VAL A 516 -25.37 -1.59 52.81
CA VAL A 516 -24.36 -0.75 53.48
C VAL A 516 -24.54 0.71 53.05
N ASP A 517 -24.75 1.58 54.03
CA ASP A 517 -24.72 3.05 53.92
C ASP A 517 -23.32 3.58 54.24
N PHE A 518 -22.87 4.62 53.52
CA PHE A 518 -21.82 5.56 53.97
C PHE A 518 -21.96 6.89 53.19
N GLU A 519 -22.60 7.88 53.82
CA GLU A 519 -22.64 9.28 53.37
C GLU A 519 -21.52 10.08 54.08
N ASP A 520 -20.68 10.77 53.31
CA ASP A 520 -19.96 12.03 53.65
C ASP A 520 -18.51 12.16 53.12
N VAL A 521 -17.95 11.13 52.47
CA VAL A 521 -16.81 11.31 51.52
C VAL A 521 -17.32 11.59 50.09
N SER A 522 -18.61 11.96 49.99
CA SER A 522 -19.47 11.59 48.87
C SER A 522 -19.33 12.51 47.67
N ARG A 523 -19.20 13.83 47.76
CA ARG A 523 -19.26 14.67 46.53
C ARG A 523 -18.05 14.58 45.60
N TRP A 524 -16.82 14.55 46.12
CA TRP A 524 -15.62 14.46 45.27
C TRP A 524 -15.41 13.04 44.74
N ILE A 525 -15.70 12.04 45.57
CA ILE A 525 -15.76 10.63 45.16
C ILE A 525 -16.91 10.40 44.19
N GLN A 526 -18.11 10.96 44.40
CA GLN A 526 -19.24 10.90 43.46
C GLN A 526 -18.93 11.60 42.15
N THR A 527 -18.22 12.75 42.14
CA THR A 527 -17.85 13.42 40.89
C THR A 527 -16.80 12.59 40.13
N ARG A 528 -15.83 12.02 40.84
CA ARG A 528 -14.82 11.10 40.27
C ARG A 528 -15.43 9.78 39.83
N ASP A 529 -16.39 9.24 40.56
CA ASP A 529 -17.11 8.00 40.29
C ASP A 529 -18.14 8.20 39.20
N HIS A 530 -18.78 9.35 39.10
CA HIS A 530 -19.64 9.73 37.98
C HIS A 530 -18.79 9.94 36.72
N ALA A 531 -17.63 10.59 36.82
CA ALA A 531 -16.71 10.69 35.69
C ALA A 531 -16.14 9.33 35.28
N LYS A 532 -15.86 8.45 36.25
CA LYS A 532 -15.40 7.07 36.02
C LYS A 532 -16.52 6.22 35.40
N LYS A 533 -17.75 6.27 35.95
CA LYS A 533 -18.93 5.61 35.39
C LYS A 533 -19.25 6.11 34.00
N TRP A 534 -19.27 7.41 33.77
CA TRP A 534 -19.46 7.98 32.43
C TRP A 534 -18.36 7.55 31.47
N LYS A 535 -17.11 7.52 31.92
CA LYS A 535 -15.98 7.02 31.12
C LYS A 535 -16.16 5.53 30.82
N ASP A 536 -16.55 4.72 31.79
CA ASP A 536 -16.74 3.27 31.65
C ASP A 536 -17.96 2.98 30.76
N GLU A 537 -19.06 3.74 30.87
CA GLU A 537 -20.22 3.73 29.99
C GLU A 537 -19.84 4.11 28.56
N LYS A 538 -19.07 5.19 28.37
CA LYS A 538 -18.63 5.60 27.03
C LYS A 538 -17.64 4.60 26.43
N ILE A 539 -16.74 4.05 27.23
CA ILE A 539 -15.83 2.98 26.78
C ILE A 539 -16.63 1.75 26.39
N THR A 540 -17.57 1.29 27.21
CA THR A 540 -18.42 0.13 26.90
C THR A 540 -19.29 0.39 25.67
N GLU A 541 -19.85 1.59 25.48
CA GLU A 541 -20.55 1.99 24.27
C GLU A 541 -19.64 1.93 23.02
N MET A 542 -18.41 2.47 23.12
CA MET A 542 -17.41 2.42 22.05
C MET A 542 -16.95 0.99 21.73
N LEU A 543 -16.96 0.09 22.71
CA LEU A 543 -16.60 -1.32 22.54
C LEU A 543 -17.77 -2.15 21.98
N ALA A 544 -19.00 -1.88 22.42
CA ALA A 544 -20.22 -2.60 22.06
C ALA A 544 -20.76 -2.22 20.67
N THR A 545 -20.38 -1.05 20.16
CA THR A 545 -20.79 -0.59 18.83
C THR A 545 -20.30 -1.51 17.70
N LYS A 546 -21.11 -1.59 16.63
CA LYS A 546 -20.79 -2.36 15.42
C LYS A 546 -19.52 -1.81 14.75
N GLY A 547 -18.52 -2.68 14.54
CA GLY A 547 -17.14 -2.31 14.15
C GLY A 547 -16.17 -2.06 15.32
N GLY A 548 -16.67 -2.04 16.57
CA GLY A 548 -15.89 -1.85 17.81
C GLY A 548 -15.15 -0.51 17.92
N TYR A 549 -14.23 -0.42 18.87
CA TYR A 549 -13.44 0.81 19.13
C TYR A 549 -12.58 1.25 17.93
N VAL A 550 -12.32 0.34 16.99
CA VAL A 550 -11.53 0.59 15.78
C VAL A 550 -12.19 1.68 14.94
N LYS A 551 -13.53 1.77 14.91
CA LYS A 551 -14.25 2.84 14.20
C LYS A 551 -13.96 4.21 14.80
N TYR A 552 -13.95 4.33 16.12
CA TYR A 552 -13.57 5.55 16.82
C TYR A 552 -12.09 5.88 16.63
N ALA A 553 -11.22 4.87 16.59
CA ALA A 553 -9.79 5.07 16.29
C ALA A 553 -9.55 5.61 14.87
N GLN A 554 -10.34 5.19 13.88
CA GLN A 554 -10.28 5.75 12.51
C GLN A 554 -10.77 7.20 12.47
N TRP A 555 -11.85 7.54 13.19
CA TRP A 555 -12.31 8.92 13.34
C TRP A 555 -11.29 9.82 14.04
N TYR A 556 -10.68 9.33 15.12
CA TYR A 556 -9.64 10.08 15.83
C TYR A 556 -8.40 10.28 14.95
N SER A 557 -7.97 9.24 14.21
CA SER A 557 -6.91 9.35 13.21
C SER A 557 -7.20 10.42 12.15
N ALA A 558 -8.44 10.51 11.68
CA ALA A 558 -8.88 11.54 10.74
C ALA A 558 -8.75 12.95 11.31
N ILE A 559 -9.12 13.17 12.57
CA ILE A 559 -8.95 14.46 13.26
C ILE A 559 -7.47 14.82 13.37
N VAL A 560 -6.61 13.88 13.74
CA VAL A 560 -5.16 14.10 13.83
C VAL A 560 -4.56 14.49 12.47
N ILE A 561 -5.03 13.87 11.38
CA ILE A 561 -4.63 14.26 10.01
C ILE A 561 -5.08 15.69 9.70
N ILE A 562 -6.34 16.05 10.02
CA ILE A 562 -6.86 17.40 9.80
C ILE A 562 -5.97 18.42 10.50
N ILE A 563 -5.60 18.18 11.76
CA ILE A 563 -4.70 19.05 12.51
C ILE A 563 -3.33 19.15 11.82
N HIS A 564 -2.71 18.01 11.46
CA HIS A 564 -1.41 18.00 10.81
C HIS A 564 -1.40 18.75 9.47
N VAL A 565 -2.33 18.44 8.56
CA VAL A 565 -2.41 19.10 7.24
C VAL A 565 -2.72 20.59 7.40
N THR A 566 -3.57 20.96 8.36
CA THR A 566 -3.89 22.37 8.65
C THR A 566 -2.66 23.13 9.16
N CYS A 567 -1.86 22.53 10.05
CA CYS A 567 -0.60 23.12 10.48
C CYS A 567 0.35 23.36 9.29
N MET A 568 0.51 22.39 8.40
CA MET A 568 1.35 22.53 7.20
C MET A 568 0.81 23.57 6.22
N ALA A 569 -0.52 23.64 6.05
CA ALA A 569 -1.19 24.66 5.24
C ALA A 569 -0.96 26.08 5.79
N LEU A 570 -1.10 26.27 7.10
CA LEU A 570 -0.88 27.56 7.76
C LEU A 570 0.58 28.02 7.63
N LEU A 571 1.55 27.10 7.80
CA LEU A 571 2.97 27.39 7.59
C LEU A 571 3.26 27.80 6.15
N LEU A 572 2.69 27.08 5.17
CA LEU A 572 2.84 27.44 3.76
C LEU A 572 2.27 28.83 3.47
N ILE A 573 1.06 29.15 3.94
CA ILE A 573 0.45 30.47 3.75
C ILE A 573 1.31 31.57 4.38
N TRP A 574 1.82 31.35 5.60
CA TRP A 574 2.72 32.29 6.26
C TRP A 574 3.97 32.56 5.41
N ILE A 575 4.66 31.51 4.99
CA ILE A 575 5.95 31.61 4.28
C ILE A 575 5.78 32.22 2.88
N THR A 576 4.69 31.89 2.19
CA THR A 576 4.34 32.50 0.90
C THR A 576 4.06 34.00 1.06
N ARG A 577 3.44 34.45 2.16
CA ARG A 577 3.22 35.88 2.42
C ARG A 577 4.51 36.64 2.76
N ASN A 578 5.36 36.08 3.61
CA ASN A 578 6.42 36.84 4.27
C ASN A 578 7.82 36.66 3.66
N THR A 579 8.18 35.44 3.24
CA THR A 579 9.58 35.10 2.90
C THR A 579 9.77 34.80 1.41
N LYS A 580 8.78 34.17 0.75
CA LYS A 580 8.73 33.76 -0.67
C LYS A 580 9.86 32.82 -1.18
N SER A 581 11.06 32.84 -0.59
CA SER A 581 12.25 32.09 -1.04
C SER A 581 12.12 30.56 -0.89
N ALA A 582 11.43 30.09 0.17
CA ALA A 582 11.29 28.67 0.50
C ALA A 582 9.92 28.06 0.13
N GLN A 583 9.03 28.81 -0.52
CA GLN A 583 7.62 28.42 -0.70
C GLN A 583 7.43 27.04 -1.37
N ASN A 584 8.25 26.70 -2.37
CA ASN A 584 8.13 25.44 -3.10
C ASN A 584 8.51 24.22 -2.24
N VAL A 585 9.40 24.40 -1.27
CA VAL A 585 9.80 23.34 -0.33
C VAL A 585 8.68 23.09 0.68
N TYR A 586 8.09 24.15 1.24
CA TYR A 586 6.94 24.02 2.13
C TYR A 586 5.71 23.48 1.40
N PHE A 587 5.53 23.83 0.12
CA PHE A 587 4.49 23.24 -0.72
C PHE A 587 4.71 21.74 -0.92
N MET A 588 5.95 21.29 -1.16
CA MET A 588 6.27 19.86 -1.18
C MET A 588 5.98 19.18 0.16
N GLY A 589 6.28 19.84 1.28
CA GLY A 589 5.91 19.38 2.62
C GLY A 589 4.38 19.24 2.79
N PHE A 590 3.62 20.20 2.29
CA PHE A 590 2.15 20.17 2.28
C PHE A 590 1.62 19.01 1.41
N LEU A 591 2.11 18.83 0.19
CA LEU A 591 1.74 17.69 -0.66
C LEU A 591 2.06 16.35 0.00
N ASN A 592 3.22 16.25 0.66
CA ASN A 592 3.58 15.06 1.43
C ASN A 592 2.65 14.81 2.61
N SER A 593 2.19 15.86 3.30
CA SER A 593 1.20 15.76 4.38
C SER A 593 -0.17 15.29 3.88
N LEU A 594 -0.61 15.73 2.69
CA LEU A 594 -1.84 15.25 2.04
C LEU A 594 -1.72 13.78 1.60
N LEU A 595 -0.53 13.36 1.16
CA LEU A 595 -0.30 11.99 0.71
C LEU A 595 0.02 11.03 1.87
N PHE A 596 0.35 11.56 3.06
CA PHE A 596 0.70 10.79 4.23
C PHE A 596 -0.42 9.81 4.66
N PRO A 597 -1.70 10.20 4.80
CA PRO A 597 -2.80 9.28 5.12
C PRO A 597 -2.91 8.08 4.18
N HIS A 598 -2.57 8.28 2.90
CA HIS A 598 -2.68 7.27 1.85
C HIS A 598 -1.50 6.30 1.80
N ARG A 599 -0.33 6.68 2.35
CA ARG A 599 0.90 5.86 2.38
C ARG A 599 1.26 5.37 3.79
N SER A 600 0.55 5.83 4.81
CA SER A 600 0.96 5.65 6.20
C SER A 600 0.79 4.22 6.71
N GLY A 601 1.77 3.77 7.49
CA GLY A 601 1.69 2.56 8.30
C GLY A 601 0.62 2.61 9.40
N PHE A 602 -0.05 3.75 9.62
CA PHE A 602 -1.21 3.87 10.52
C PHE A 602 -2.47 3.17 10.01
N ARG A 603 -2.48 2.67 8.76
CA ARG A 603 -3.55 1.83 8.19
C ARG A 603 -4.92 2.51 8.32
N ILE A 604 -5.00 3.72 7.83
CA ILE A 604 -6.25 4.46 7.77
C ILE A 604 -7.04 3.93 6.59
N ARG A 605 -8.36 3.74 6.75
CA ARG A 605 -9.19 3.22 5.67
C ARG A 605 -9.33 4.23 4.53
N PHE A 606 -9.52 3.73 3.32
CA PHE A 606 -9.57 4.52 2.09
C PHE A 606 -10.62 5.64 2.15
N ILE A 607 -11.82 5.36 2.67
CA ILE A 607 -12.90 6.36 2.76
C ILE A 607 -12.47 7.53 3.65
N TYR A 608 -11.96 7.26 4.86
CA TYR A 608 -11.54 8.32 5.77
C TYR A 608 -10.36 9.09 5.21
N ALA A 609 -9.34 8.40 4.67
CA ALA A 609 -8.18 9.05 4.07
C ALA A 609 -8.60 9.97 2.91
N THR A 610 -9.39 9.46 1.95
CA THR A 610 -9.80 10.22 0.75
C THR A 610 -10.76 11.37 1.07
N THR A 611 -11.77 11.15 1.91
CA THR A 611 -12.72 12.20 2.25
C THR A 611 -12.06 13.34 3.00
N THR A 612 -11.21 13.03 3.98
CA THR A 612 -10.49 14.05 4.75
C THR A 612 -9.52 14.84 3.87
N THR A 613 -8.69 14.18 3.06
CA THR A 613 -7.72 14.87 2.19
C THR A 613 -8.39 15.66 1.07
N ALA A 614 -9.50 15.17 0.52
CA ALA A 614 -10.29 15.91 -0.46
C ALA A 614 -10.91 17.18 0.15
N ILE A 615 -11.54 17.09 1.32
CA ILE A 615 -12.12 18.25 2.02
C ILE A 615 -11.01 19.27 2.34
N LEU A 616 -9.90 18.82 2.91
CA LEU A 616 -8.77 19.69 3.27
C LEU A 616 -8.15 20.36 2.04
N ALA A 617 -8.01 19.63 0.94
CA ALA A 617 -7.52 20.19 -0.32
C ALA A 617 -8.47 21.26 -0.87
N THR A 618 -9.78 20.99 -0.91
CA THR A 618 -10.78 21.97 -1.37
C THR A 618 -10.79 23.22 -0.49
N VAL A 619 -10.81 23.05 0.84
CA VAL A 619 -10.76 24.17 1.79
C VAL A 619 -9.48 24.98 1.59
N PHE A 620 -8.33 24.32 1.45
CA PHE A 620 -7.06 25.00 1.20
C PHE A 620 -7.07 25.78 -0.13
N ILE A 621 -7.57 25.20 -1.22
CA ILE A 621 -7.66 25.88 -2.53
C ILE A 621 -8.52 27.15 -2.42
N ILE A 622 -9.64 27.08 -1.71
CA ILE A 622 -10.53 28.23 -1.46
C ILE A 622 -9.82 29.28 -0.60
N VAL A 623 -9.23 28.88 0.52
CA VAL A 623 -8.51 29.80 1.42
C VAL A 623 -7.33 30.44 0.72
N PHE A 624 -6.58 29.72 -0.11
CA PHE A 624 -5.48 30.27 -0.90
C PHE A 624 -5.99 31.29 -1.91
N ALA A 625 -7.10 30.99 -2.60
CA ALA A 625 -7.72 31.95 -3.52
C ALA A 625 -8.13 33.24 -2.79
N CYS A 626 -8.78 33.14 -1.63
CA CYS A 626 -9.26 34.30 -0.88
C CYS A 626 -8.12 35.09 -0.18
N ALA A 627 -7.14 34.39 0.41
CA ALA A 627 -6.13 35.02 1.26
C ALA A 627 -4.87 35.44 0.51
N LEU A 628 -4.50 34.76 -0.58
CA LEU A 628 -3.25 34.98 -1.29
C LEU A 628 -3.46 35.49 -2.72
N ALA A 629 -4.53 35.05 -3.39
CA ALA A 629 -4.82 35.43 -4.78
C ALA A 629 -6.15 36.20 -4.97
N PRO A 630 -6.45 37.27 -4.21
CA PRO A 630 -7.63 38.10 -4.49
C PRO A 630 -7.56 38.70 -5.91
N PRO A 631 -8.69 39.17 -6.47
CA PRO A 631 -8.75 39.73 -7.83
C PRO A 631 -7.70 40.82 -8.09
N ASP A 632 -7.37 41.60 -7.05
CA ASP A 632 -6.42 42.71 -7.09
C ASP A 632 -4.96 42.31 -6.79
N SER A 633 -4.70 41.01 -6.57
CA SER A 633 -3.34 40.51 -6.28
C SER A 633 -2.44 40.54 -7.52
N SER A 634 -1.13 40.60 -7.29
CA SER A 634 -0.18 40.58 -8.39
C SER A 634 -0.34 39.31 -9.24
N HIS A 635 -0.23 39.47 -10.55
CA HIS A 635 -0.32 38.38 -11.52
C HIS A 635 0.52 37.16 -11.10
N ALA A 636 1.70 37.37 -10.50
CA ALA A 636 2.57 36.30 -10.02
C ALA A 636 1.93 35.37 -8.96
N VAL A 637 1.08 35.88 -8.07
CA VAL A 637 0.45 35.07 -7.01
C VAL A 637 -0.76 34.29 -7.54
N GLN A 638 -1.54 34.90 -8.43
CA GLN A 638 -2.56 34.19 -9.20
C GLN A 638 -1.93 33.04 -9.99
N MET A 639 -0.74 33.28 -10.56
CA MET A 639 -0.04 32.25 -11.31
C MET A 639 0.36 31.05 -10.44
N LEU A 640 0.83 31.34 -9.23
CA LEU A 640 1.21 30.33 -8.24
C LEU A 640 0.00 29.51 -7.76
N TRP A 641 -1.15 30.16 -7.56
CA TRP A 641 -2.39 29.49 -7.15
C TRP A 641 -2.83 28.44 -8.17
N VAL A 642 -2.82 28.77 -9.46
CA VAL A 642 -3.20 27.82 -10.53
C VAL A 642 -2.27 26.61 -10.51
N GLN A 643 -0.95 26.83 -10.46
CA GLN A 643 0.04 25.75 -10.43
C GLN A 643 -0.15 24.82 -9.22
N TYR A 644 -0.28 25.40 -8.02
CA TYR A 644 -0.45 24.65 -6.79
C TYR A 644 -1.78 23.89 -6.78
N THR A 645 -2.85 24.49 -7.29
CA THR A 645 -4.16 23.84 -7.41
C THR A 645 -4.07 22.60 -8.31
N THR A 646 -3.43 22.69 -9.48
CA THR A 646 -3.23 21.55 -10.38
C THR A 646 -2.45 20.42 -9.69
N TYR A 647 -1.35 20.75 -8.99
CA TYR A 647 -0.56 19.75 -8.29
C TYR A 647 -1.32 19.09 -7.14
N ILE A 648 -2.08 19.85 -6.36
CA ILE A 648 -2.92 19.33 -5.28
C ILE A 648 -3.95 18.36 -5.84
N VAL A 649 -4.67 18.73 -6.89
CA VAL A 649 -5.69 17.87 -7.52
C VAL A 649 -5.07 16.56 -8.00
N VAL A 650 -3.92 16.62 -8.69
CA VAL A 650 -3.22 15.41 -9.14
C VAL A 650 -2.79 14.54 -7.95
N VAL A 651 -2.18 15.11 -6.92
CA VAL A 651 -1.71 14.35 -5.75
C VAL A 651 -2.86 13.71 -4.97
N VAL A 652 -3.98 14.40 -4.78
CA VAL A 652 -5.16 13.85 -4.10
C VAL A 652 -5.75 12.69 -4.89
N VAL A 653 -5.87 12.83 -6.22
CA VAL A 653 -6.34 11.74 -7.08
C VAL A 653 -5.39 10.54 -7.01
N LEU A 654 -4.08 10.74 -7.11
CA LEU A 654 -3.09 9.66 -7.02
C LEU A 654 -3.11 8.98 -5.63
N GLY A 655 -3.24 9.76 -4.54
CA GLY A 655 -3.37 9.25 -3.18
C GLY A 655 -4.63 8.40 -2.98
N MET A 656 -5.76 8.85 -3.55
CA MET A 656 -7.00 8.09 -3.58
C MET A 656 -6.79 6.70 -4.21
N PHE A 657 -6.11 6.61 -5.36
CA PHE A 657 -5.81 5.33 -6.00
C PHE A 657 -4.96 4.39 -5.14
N ILE A 658 -3.92 4.93 -4.49
CA ILE A 658 -3.04 4.15 -3.60
C ILE A 658 -3.85 3.52 -2.46
N SER A 659 -4.61 4.35 -1.73
CA SER A 659 -5.40 3.87 -0.59
C SER A 659 -6.54 2.93 -1.01
N HIS A 660 -7.19 3.18 -2.15
CA HIS A 660 -8.17 2.29 -2.73
C HIS A 660 -7.57 0.91 -3.09
N GLU A 661 -6.34 0.89 -3.62
CA GLU A 661 -5.65 -0.36 -3.91
C GLU A 661 -5.37 -1.17 -2.64
N GLU A 662 -4.80 -0.54 -1.61
CA GLU A 662 -4.50 -1.23 -0.35
C GLU A 662 -5.76 -1.81 0.30
N GLU A 663 -6.87 -1.07 0.31
CA GLU A 663 -8.15 -1.56 0.84
C GLU A 663 -8.71 -2.71 0.00
N SER A 664 -8.66 -2.60 -1.33
CA SER A 664 -9.06 -3.71 -2.21
C SER A 664 -8.24 -4.97 -1.97
N LEU A 665 -6.91 -4.85 -1.78
CA LEU A 665 -6.02 -6.00 -1.54
C LEU A 665 -6.30 -6.68 -0.21
N ARG A 666 -6.52 -5.92 0.87
CA ARG A 666 -6.85 -6.49 2.19
C ARG A 666 -8.23 -7.15 2.20
N ARG A 667 -9.23 -6.58 1.51
CA ARG A 667 -10.56 -7.20 1.36
C ARG A 667 -10.51 -8.49 0.55
N THR A 668 -9.75 -8.49 -0.55
CA THR A 668 -9.52 -9.70 -1.35
C THR A 668 -8.87 -10.79 -0.50
N PHE A 669 -7.86 -10.42 0.30
CA PHE A 669 -7.21 -11.34 1.20
C PHE A 669 -8.18 -11.92 2.25
N PHE A 670 -9.05 -11.09 2.82
CA PHE A 670 -10.04 -11.53 3.81
C PHE A 670 -10.99 -12.60 3.23
N ILE A 671 -11.45 -12.40 1.99
CA ILE A 671 -12.28 -13.38 1.27
C ILE A 671 -11.49 -14.67 1.00
N LEU A 672 -10.30 -14.56 0.38
CA LEU A 672 -9.47 -15.73 0.03
C LEU A 672 -9.05 -16.54 1.27
N LYS A 673 -8.71 -15.86 2.36
CA LYS A 673 -8.42 -16.49 3.64
C LYS A 673 -9.62 -17.29 4.13
N SER A 674 -10.81 -16.70 4.13
CA SER A 674 -12.03 -17.34 4.60
C SER A 674 -12.33 -18.62 3.80
N LEU A 675 -12.18 -18.56 2.47
CA LEU A 675 -12.31 -19.72 1.58
C LEU A 675 -11.34 -20.84 1.93
N ARG A 676 -10.05 -20.52 2.03
CA ARG A 676 -9.02 -21.49 2.40
C ARG A 676 -9.22 -22.08 3.78
N THR A 677 -9.70 -21.29 4.75
CA THR A 677 -10.02 -21.79 6.08
C THR A 677 -11.12 -22.85 6.04
N LEU A 678 -12.15 -22.68 5.19
CA LEU A 678 -13.18 -23.70 5.00
C LEU A 678 -12.58 -24.97 4.39
N GLU A 679 -11.88 -24.86 3.26
CA GLU A 679 -11.20 -25.99 2.62
C GLU A 679 -10.29 -26.76 3.59
N PHE A 680 -9.48 -26.05 4.38
CA PHE A 680 -8.60 -26.67 5.37
C PHE A 680 -9.35 -27.34 6.50
N ARG A 681 -10.45 -26.75 6.98
CA ARG A 681 -11.27 -27.35 8.04
C ARG A 681 -11.81 -28.70 7.60
N ASP A 682 -12.19 -28.77 6.34
CA ASP A 682 -12.80 -29.98 5.80
C ASP A 682 -11.76 -31.05 5.49
N TYR A 683 -10.62 -30.64 4.95
CA TYR A 683 -9.47 -31.52 4.83
C TYR A 683 -8.94 -31.99 6.19
N PHE A 684 -8.95 -31.14 7.21
CA PHE A 684 -8.55 -31.51 8.57
C PHE A 684 -9.45 -32.62 9.14
N LYS A 685 -10.77 -32.58 8.88
CA LYS A 685 -11.68 -33.68 9.24
C LYS A 685 -11.29 -34.99 8.56
N VAL A 686 -10.87 -34.95 7.29
CA VAL A 686 -10.39 -36.14 6.56
C VAL A 686 -9.07 -36.65 7.15
N VAL A 687 -8.10 -35.76 7.39
CA VAL A 687 -6.81 -36.11 8.01
C VAL A 687 -6.99 -36.73 9.40
N LEU A 688 -7.98 -36.27 10.17
CA LEU A 688 -8.31 -36.86 11.47
C LEU A 688 -8.92 -38.26 11.36
N ARG A 689 -9.60 -38.61 10.26
CA ARG A 689 -10.09 -39.98 10.02
C ARG A 689 -8.95 -40.96 9.73
N VAL A 690 -7.84 -40.49 9.17
CA VAL A 690 -6.67 -41.33 8.90
C VAL A 690 -5.97 -41.63 10.23
N GLN A 691 -6.08 -42.89 10.69
CA GLN A 691 -5.46 -43.35 11.95
C GLN A 691 -3.96 -43.03 11.99
N GLY A 692 -3.46 -42.57 13.15
CA GLY A 692 -2.08 -42.12 13.33
C GLY A 692 -1.02 -43.16 12.92
N TRP A 693 -1.31 -44.45 13.06
CA TRP A 693 -0.42 -45.53 12.62
C TRP A 693 -0.27 -45.58 11.09
N VAL A 694 -1.35 -45.37 10.33
CA VAL A 694 -1.32 -45.32 8.85
C VAL A 694 -0.50 -44.11 8.40
N ARG A 695 -0.66 -42.97 9.06
CA ARG A 695 0.12 -41.75 8.78
C ARG A 695 1.61 -41.95 9.05
N ASN A 696 1.96 -42.64 10.13
CA ASN A 696 3.36 -42.97 10.44
C ASN A 696 3.95 -43.96 9.43
N LYS A 697 3.16 -44.96 8.98
CA LYS A 697 3.57 -45.92 7.95
C LYS A 697 3.79 -45.25 6.59
N LEU A 698 2.93 -44.33 6.19
CA LEU A 698 3.07 -43.51 4.98
C LEU A 698 4.28 -42.58 5.06
N LYS A 699 4.50 -41.89 6.19
CA LYS A 699 5.71 -41.08 6.39
C LYS A 699 6.98 -41.91 6.30
N LYS A 700 6.98 -43.11 6.90
CA LYS A 700 8.12 -44.03 6.86
C LYS A 700 8.41 -44.48 5.42
N LYS A 701 7.38 -44.90 4.68
CA LYS A 701 7.52 -45.26 3.26
C LYS A 701 7.96 -44.08 2.38
N LEU A 702 7.42 -42.88 2.60
CA LEU A 702 7.82 -41.70 1.83
C LEU A 702 9.27 -41.30 2.13
N HIS A 703 9.71 -41.47 3.37
CA HIS A 703 11.10 -41.25 3.77
C HIS A 703 12.05 -42.27 3.14
N GLU A 704 11.67 -43.56 3.16
CA GLU A 704 12.40 -44.64 2.47
C GLU A 704 12.48 -44.41 0.95
N VAL A 705 11.40 -43.93 0.32
CA VAL A 705 11.39 -43.59 -1.11
C VAL A 705 12.29 -42.39 -1.40
N ARG A 706 12.28 -41.35 -0.55
CA ARG A 706 13.18 -40.19 -0.71
C ARG A 706 14.65 -40.56 -0.49
N GLN A 707 14.94 -41.43 0.48
CA GLN A 707 16.30 -41.96 0.70
C GLN A 707 16.78 -42.77 -0.51
N ARG A 708 15.94 -43.65 -1.04
CA ARG A 708 16.28 -44.39 -2.27
C ARG A 708 16.48 -43.46 -3.47
N LEU A 709 15.69 -42.39 -3.58
CA LEU A 709 15.87 -41.40 -4.64
C LEU A 709 17.16 -40.59 -4.47
N SER A 710 17.54 -40.25 -3.23
CA SER A 710 18.81 -39.57 -2.94
C SER A 710 20.02 -40.48 -3.17
N ASP A 711 19.89 -41.78 -2.92
CA ASP A 711 20.95 -42.76 -3.17
C ASP A 711 21.16 -43.02 -4.68
N LEU A 712 20.13 -42.77 -5.51
CA LEU A 712 20.18 -42.83 -6.98
C LEU A 712 20.66 -41.53 -7.63
N SER A 713 20.76 -40.45 -6.85
CA SER A 713 21.11 -39.13 -7.35
C SER A 713 22.45 -38.73 -6.74
N ASP A 714 23.56 -38.89 -7.45
CA ASP A 714 24.88 -38.27 -7.14
C ASP A 714 24.79 -36.73 -7.26
N VAL A 715 23.87 -36.11 -6.52
CA VAL A 715 23.63 -34.68 -6.49
C VAL A 715 24.40 -34.13 -5.29
N PRO A 716 25.30 -33.15 -5.50
CA PRO A 716 26.11 -32.59 -4.42
C PRO A 716 25.23 -32.11 -3.27
N LEU A 717 25.78 -32.14 -2.05
CA LEU A 717 25.23 -31.66 -0.78
C LEU A 717 24.08 -30.64 -0.96
N PRO A 718 22.94 -30.80 -0.27
CA PRO A 718 21.80 -29.92 -0.44
C PRO A 718 22.26 -28.47 -0.24
N GLU A 719 22.24 -27.69 -1.34
CA GLU A 719 22.41 -26.25 -1.25
C GLU A 719 21.49 -25.74 -0.14
N PRO A 720 21.97 -24.82 0.73
CA PRO A 720 21.17 -24.32 1.84
C PRO A 720 19.81 -23.91 1.28
N THR A 721 18.74 -24.56 1.75
CA THR A 721 17.40 -24.39 1.20
C THR A 721 17.12 -22.90 1.07
N PRO A 722 16.86 -22.38 -0.14
CA PRO A 722 16.72 -20.95 -0.34
C PRO A 722 15.64 -20.44 0.62
N VAL A 723 15.91 -19.33 1.30
CA VAL A 723 14.93 -18.75 2.24
C VAL A 723 13.71 -18.33 1.44
N VAL A 724 12.64 -19.11 1.54
CA VAL A 724 11.35 -18.85 0.88
C VAL A 724 10.42 -18.14 1.83
N VAL A 725 9.68 -17.15 1.32
CA VAL A 725 8.63 -16.49 2.10
C VAL A 725 7.43 -17.43 2.29
N SER A 726 7.38 -18.08 3.46
CA SER A 726 6.22 -18.87 3.92
C SER A 726 5.22 -18.04 4.73
N ASN A 727 5.63 -16.89 5.27
CA ASN A 727 4.75 -15.93 5.93
C ASN A 727 5.16 -14.52 5.55
N ALA A 728 4.26 -13.75 4.93
CA ALA A 728 4.52 -12.38 4.49
C ALA A 728 4.63 -11.35 5.63
N ALA A 729 4.04 -11.61 6.80
CA ALA A 729 4.00 -10.67 7.94
C ALA A 729 5.39 -10.19 8.44
N PRO A 730 6.37 -11.09 8.73
CA PRO A 730 7.70 -10.66 9.19
C PRO A 730 8.43 -9.79 8.17
N TYR A 731 8.28 -10.06 6.87
CA TYR A 731 8.93 -9.28 5.81
C TYR A 731 8.32 -7.89 5.66
N MET A 732 7.02 -7.71 5.92
CA MET A 732 6.41 -6.36 6.00
C MET A 732 6.95 -5.54 7.17
N ALA A 733 7.14 -6.18 8.32
CA ALA A 733 7.75 -5.53 9.48
C ALA A 733 9.22 -5.17 9.22
N GLN A 734 9.96 -6.05 8.55
CA GLN A 734 11.35 -5.82 8.16
C GLN A 734 11.48 -4.66 7.16
N ALA A 735 10.61 -4.60 6.14
CA ALA A 735 10.58 -3.47 5.20
C ALA A 735 10.31 -2.14 5.90
N SER A 736 9.39 -2.12 6.88
CA SER A 736 9.09 -0.93 7.68
C SER A 736 10.29 -0.52 8.54
N LYS A 737 11.01 -1.50 9.12
CA LYS A 737 12.25 -1.26 9.86
C LYS A 737 13.34 -0.65 8.97
N TYR A 738 13.53 -1.18 7.76
CA TYR A 738 14.50 -0.62 6.81
C TYR A 738 14.13 0.78 6.34
N GLY A 739 12.83 1.09 6.19
CA GLY A 739 12.36 2.45 5.93
C GLY A 739 12.79 3.43 7.02
N VAL A 740 12.58 3.07 8.28
CA VAL A 740 13.01 3.90 9.43
C VAL A 740 14.54 4.04 9.48
N MET A 741 15.29 2.97 9.23
CA MET A 741 16.76 3.03 9.18
C MET A 741 17.26 3.94 8.05
N ALA A 742 16.63 3.89 6.88
CA ALA A 742 16.95 4.74 5.76
C ALA A 742 16.60 6.22 6.02
N GLN A 743 15.51 6.51 6.74
CA GLN A 743 15.23 7.85 7.27
C GLN A 743 16.33 8.30 8.23
N GLY A 744 16.85 7.41 9.08
CA GLY A 744 18.01 7.69 9.94
C GLY A 744 19.24 8.12 9.14
N PHE A 745 19.56 7.43 8.04
CA PHE A 745 20.65 7.84 7.14
C PHE A 745 20.40 9.21 6.49
N ASN A 746 19.17 9.49 6.07
CA ASN A 746 18.80 10.79 5.52
C ASN A 746 18.93 11.91 6.58
N CYS A 747 18.61 11.63 7.84
CA CYS A 747 18.82 12.56 8.95
C CYS A 747 20.31 12.93 9.08
N THR A 748 21.20 11.94 9.03
CA THR A 748 22.66 12.19 9.02
C THR A 748 23.09 13.03 7.83
N ALA A 749 22.59 12.74 6.62
CA ALA A 749 22.93 13.50 5.42
C ALA A 749 22.48 14.96 5.51
N VAL A 750 21.26 15.21 6.01
CA VAL A 750 20.75 16.57 6.24
C VAL A 750 21.56 17.28 7.30
N LEU A 751 21.93 16.61 8.39
CA LEU A 751 22.75 17.19 9.45
C LEU A 751 24.14 17.61 8.94
N ILE A 752 24.79 16.75 8.13
CA ILE A 752 26.06 17.08 7.47
C ILE A 752 25.91 18.30 6.56
N ASP A 753 24.84 18.37 5.76
CA ASP A 753 24.56 19.52 4.89
C ASP A 753 24.36 20.81 5.69
N VAL A 754 23.64 20.76 6.81
CA VAL A 754 23.47 21.92 7.71
C VAL A 754 24.81 22.36 8.32
N ILE A 755 25.60 21.42 8.84
CA ILE A 755 26.93 21.71 9.41
C ILE A 755 27.82 22.36 8.35
N THR A 756 27.88 21.78 7.15
CA THR A 756 28.70 22.30 6.05
C THR A 756 28.23 23.69 5.62
N SER A 757 26.91 23.91 5.56
CA SER A 757 26.33 25.22 5.23
C SER A 757 26.67 26.26 6.31
N SER A 758 26.65 25.87 7.59
CA SER A 758 26.97 26.76 8.71
C SER A 758 28.46 27.09 8.83
N LEU A 759 29.35 26.22 8.33
CA LEU A 759 30.79 26.48 8.26
C LEU A 759 31.17 27.40 7.08
N GLN A 760 30.30 27.49 6.06
CA GLN A 760 30.49 28.33 4.89
C GLN A 760 29.87 29.73 5.04
N SER A 761 28.89 29.89 5.93
CA SER A 761 28.29 31.18 6.33
C SER A 761 29.11 31.85 7.41
#